data_AF-A0A2Z2M618-F1
#
_entry.id   AF-A0A2Z2M618-F1
#
_cell.length_a   1.000
_cell.length_b   1.000
_cell.length_c   1.000
_cell.angle_alpha   90.00
_cell.angle_beta   90.00
_cell.angle_gamma   90.00
#
_symmetry.space_group_name_H-M   'P 1'
#
loop_
_entity.id
_entity.type
_entity.pdbx_description
1 polymer ?
#
loop_
_entity_poly.entity_id
_entity_poly.type
_entity_poly.pdbx_seq_one_letter_code
_entity_poly.pdbx_strand_id
1 'polypeptide(L)'
;MVNKKKIGGMFLLLVFVGSFWGLQPVSAQISLPREDTVFVTGAQWSPASTWNLFSPSQTWGTYTSGGFMYLPLFQYIAGLNVWVPIIGESFELVNETTLIVHLRPEAKWSDGEPITAEDVVYTFELSKKVGSGPAAGSEPYIGDVKAIDSHTVQFTIGPEKNLPMFLLYALQFAPAPKHIIEQVYQKVGNHIIEWRNCGGTCDDVVSTENGDVTINVPQVVSGPYKLYYFDELRIVYERIDDWWGKDIFGLPGPKYVVHRIYLSNEQALLDLRQGNVDWSGIFIPNVGNFKEIGTFYKGKPYFRPGAFVMLYFNHKDPILQDPNLRKAIAYAINYQEVLTKAFYDYSPQPSMSLVFTVFPHYRMWLNTTLAQEYWGNPEGKIPYDPERAKQILAQAGYKDVDGDGFLETPSGEKIELNIIVPTGWTDWMIAADLIAHDLQKIGLNVVANPVDYGAYWGMINGAGYTLALGWTNSPSFYHPWDTYRYVLDPRLTPPTGNWGFYNNSKALELLVEAAKAESSEELMKYYTEIQKLIYEDIPAVPIAYSVQWYAYSEKYWTGWPNEDNPWWTEVAPYREYSLPLWLLFGLKKKGEPVSPPQWAKPKDEGGILIPNKEVLSQLSGVFVPEVNVTETFTTSSTSETETQPQPQAPASSSRFIVGILGIVIAVIVIVIGARKLSK
;
A
#
# COMPACT_ATOMS: atom_id res chain seq x y z
N MET A 1 -51.30 -53.78 -43.95
CA MET A 1 -50.30 -54.34 -44.89
C MET A 1 -49.09 -53.44 -44.87
N VAL A 2 -47.94 -54.04 -44.55
CA VAL A 2 -46.74 -53.35 -44.08
C VAL A 2 -45.63 -53.48 -45.12
N ASN A 3 -45.07 -52.32 -45.47
CA ASN A 3 -43.68 -52.07 -45.86
C ASN A 3 -43.21 -52.27 -47.32
N LYS A 4 -42.14 -51.51 -47.59
CA LYS A 4 -41.14 -51.55 -48.67
C LYS A 4 -41.37 -50.50 -49.78
N LYS A 5 -40.39 -49.67 -50.17
CA LYS A 5 -38.94 -49.68 -49.94
C LYS A 5 -38.30 -48.38 -50.51
N LYS A 6 -37.24 -47.94 -49.82
CA LYS A 6 -35.91 -47.45 -50.31
C LYS A 6 -35.83 -46.10 -51.04
N ILE A 7 -35.15 -45.11 -50.43
CA ILE A 7 -33.70 -44.77 -50.42
C ILE A 7 -33.36 -43.76 -51.54
N GLY A 8 -32.68 -42.67 -51.14
CA GLY A 8 -31.75 -41.91 -51.99
C GLY A 8 -32.07 -40.42 -52.02
N GLY A 9 -31.35 -39.61 -51.23
CA GLY A 9 -31.53 -38.17 -51.17
C GLY A 9 -30.84 -37.38 -52.28
N MET A 10 -31.19 -36.10 -52.42
CA MET A 10 -30.26 -34.97 -52.66
C MET A 10 -31.02 -33.63 -52.58
N PHE A 11 -30.53 -32.75 -51.71
CA PHE A 11 -30.46 -31.28 -51.71
C PHE A 11 -31.50 -30.33 -52.36
N LEU A 12 -31.76 -29.26 -51.58
CA LEU A 12 -32.09 -27.85 -51.90
C LEU A 12 -33.52 -27.47 -52.31
N LEU A 13 -34.22 -26.73 -51.44
CA LEU A 13 -34.52 -25.31 -51.72
C LEU A 13 -34.81 -24.51 -50.44
N LEU A 14 -34.39 -23.24 -50.49
CA LEU A 14 -34.41 -22.20 -49.47
C LEU A 14 -35.81 -21.78 -49.00
N VAL A 15 -35.94 -21.48 -47.70
CA VAL A 15 -36.86 -20.45 -47.21
C VAL A 15 -36.13 -19.57 -46.20
N PHE A 16 -36.04 -18.29 -46.56
CA PHE A 16 -35.58 -17.17 -45.74
C PHE A 16 -36.52 -16.97 -44.54
N VAL A 17 -35.97 -16.93 -43.33
CA VAL A 17 -36.56 -16.18 -42.21
C VAL A 17 -35.43 -15.35 -41.62
N GLY A 18 -35.58 -14.03 -41.71
CA GLY A 18 -34.56 -13.05 -41.36
C GLY A 18 -34.11 -13.17 -39.90
N SER A 19 -32.83 -13.44 -39.71
CA SER A 19 -32.15 -13.17 -38.45
C SER A 19 -31.64 -11.73 -38.52
N PHE A 20 -32.27 -10.85 -37.75
CA PHE A 20 -31.66 -9.59 -37.34
C PHE A 20 -30.38 -9.95 -36.57
N TRP A 21 -29.24 -9.97 -37.26
CA TRP A 21 -27.95 -9.85 -36.61
C TRP A 21 -27.89 -8.43 -36.05
N GLY A 22 -28.17 -8.31 -34.76
CA GLY A 22 -27.78 -7.13 -34.00
C GLY A 22 -26.28 -6.95 -34.16
N LEU A 23 -25.89 -5.90 -34.86
CA LEU A 23 -24.54 -5.36 -34.81
C LEU A 23 -24.25 -5.08 -33.34
N GLN A 24 -23.50 -5.97 -32.70
CA GLN A 24 -22.81 -5.63 -31.46
C GLN A 24 -21.95 -4.40 -31.79
N PRO A 25 -22.03 -3.30 -31.01
CA PRO A 25 -21.15 -2.17 -31.24
C PRO A 25 -19.72 -2.69 -31.11
N VAL A 26 -18.96 -2.57 -32.20
CA VAL A 26 -17.52 -2.74 -32.17
C VAL A 26 -17.02 -1.64 -31.25
N SER A 27 -16.75 -1.98 -29.99
CA SER A 27 -15.99 -1.13 -29.09
C SER A 27 -14.71 -0.77 -29.83
N ALA A 28 -14.57 0.51 -30.21
CA ALA A 28 -13.35 0.99 -30.83
C ALA A 28 -12.22 0.73 -29.83
N GLN A 29 -11.32 -0.19 -30.18
CA GLN A 29 -10.16 -0.46 -29.33
C GLN A 29 -9.32 0.81 -29.27
N ILE A 30 -9.37 1.51 -28.13
CA ILE A 30 -8.55 2.69 -27.90
C ILE A 30 -7.08 2.27 -28.04
N SER A 31 -6.46 2.75 -29.12
CA SER A 31 -5.05 2.58 -29.42
C SER A 31 -4.30 3.81 -28.92
N LEU A 32 -3.47 3.65 -27.90
CA LEU A 32 -2.66 4.73 -27.34
C LEU A 32 -1.24 4.69 -27.94
N PRO A 33 -0.61 5.85 -28.21
CA PRO A 33 0.78 5.92 -28.66
C PRO A 33 1.73 5.32 -27.62
N ARG A 34 2.38 4.19 -27.93
CA ARG A 34 3.20 3.42 -26.98
C ARG A 34 4.34 4.23 -26.36
N GLU A 35 4.98 5.09 -27.14
CA GLU A 35 6.11 5.94 -26.73
C GLU A 35 5.69 7.15 -25.87
N ASP A 36 4.40 7.49 -25.87
CA ASP A 36 3.81 8.55 -25.05
C ASP A 36 3.03 7.99 -23.85
N THR A 37 3.05 6.66 -23.67
CA THR A 37 2.29 5.95 -22.66
C THR A 37 3.21 5.23 -21.68
N VAL A 38 2.99 5.42 -20.38
CA VAL A 38 3.55 4.56 -19.33
C VAL A 38 2.49 3.53 -18.93
N PHE A 39 2.82 2.26 -19.11
CA PHE A 39 1.99 1.16 -18.62
C PHE A 39 2.39 0.80 -17.19
N VAL A 40 1.40 0.70 -16.31
CA VAL A 40 1.54 0.48 -14.88
C VAL A 40 0.83 -0.82 -14.47
N THR A 41 1.36 -1.51 -13.46
CA THR A 41 0.64 -2.60 -12.81
C THR A 41 0.99 -2.71 -11.32
N GLY A 42 0.32 -3.61 -10.60
CA GLY A 42 0.55 -3.87 -9.17
C GLY A 42 0.06 -2.75 -8.26
N ALA A 43 -1.04 -2.07 -8.64
CA ALA A 43 -1.62 -1.01 -7.81
C ALA A 43 -3.15 -1.10 -7.72
N GLN A 44 -3.82 -1.40 -8.84
CA GLN A 44 -5.21 -1.80 -8.90
C GLN A 44 -5.30 -3.32 -9.15
N TRP A 45 -6.09 -4.03 -8.35
CA TRP A 45 -6.29 -5.48 -8.44
C TRP A 45 -7.76 -5.89 -8.69
N SER A 46 -8.71 -5.02 -8.35
CA SER A 46 -10.13 -5.16 -8.66
C SER A 46 -10.55 -4.23 -9.81
N PRO A 47 -11.71 -4.42 -10.44
CA PRO A 47 -12.26 -3.44 -11.38
C PRO A 47 -12.34 -2.03 -10.78
N ALA A 48 -12.22 -1.01 -11.64
CA ALA A 48 -12.35 0.39 -11.22
C ALA A 48 -13.73 0.69 -10.61
N SER A 49 -13.75 1.41 -9.49
CA SER A 49 -14.98 1.77 -8.77
C SER A 49 -15.40 3.20 -9.11
N THR A 50 -14.73 4.17 -8.50
CA THR A 50 -15.04 5.61 -8.53
C THR A 50 -13.77 6.47 -8.52
N TRP A 51 -13.88 7.71 -9.01
CA TRP A 51 -12.89 8.78 -8.97
C TRP A 51 -13.33 9.94 -8.07
N ASN A 52 -14.14 9.64 -7.06
CA ASN A 52 -14.72 10.60 -6.14
C ASN A 52 -13.91 10.70 -4.85
N LEU A 53 -13.48 11.91 -4.49
CA LEU A 53 -12.76 12.21 -3.25
C LEU A 53 -13.53 11.83 -1.98
N PHE A 54 -14.86 11.86 -2.03
CA PHE A 54 -15.73 11.57 -0.87
C PHE A 54 -16.07 10.08 -0.74
N SER A 55 -15.62 9.24 -1.66
CA SER A 55 -15.83 7.80 -1.55
C SER A 55 -14.81 7.16 -0.61
N PRO A 56 -15.22 6.24 0.28
CA PRO A 56 -14.30 5.51 1.14
C PRO A 56 -13.39 4.53 0.39
N SER A 57 -13.72 4.18 -0.87
CA SER A 57 -12.91 3.33 -1.73
C SER A 57 -12.76 3.97 -3.10
N GLN A 58 -11.53 4.30 -3.49
CA GLN A 58 -11.23 5.03 -4.71
C GLN A 58 -10.45 4.16 -5.68
N THR A 59 -10.66 4.39 -6.98
CA THR A 59 -9.83 3.81 -8.04
C THR A 59 -8.43 4.39 -7.97
N TRP A 60 -7.41 3.54 -8.17
CA TRP A 60 -6.01 3.98 -8.30
C TRP A 60 -5.88 5.14 -9.28
N GLY A 61 -5.23 6.23 -8.83
CA GLY A 61 -4.97 7.44 -9.59
C GLY A 61 -5.86 8.63 -9.22
N THR A 62 -6.88 8.44 -8.37
CA THR A 62 -7.77 9.51 -7.89
C THR A 62 -7.05 10.48 -6.96
N TYR A 63 -6.89 10.10 -5.68
CA TYR A 63 -6.14 10.86 -4.67
C TYR A 63 -5.29 9.92 -3.82
N THR A 64 -5.94 9.07 -3.01
CA THR A 64 -5.29 8.26 -1.97
C THR A 64 -4.14 7.43 -2.51
N SER A 65 -4.33 6.76 -3.65
CA SER A 65 -3.29 6.01 -4.36
C SER A 65 -3.06 6.63 -5.74
N GLY A 66 -1.80 6.79 -6.15
CA GLY A 66 -1.40 7.42 -7.42
C GLY A 66 -1.41 8.96 -7.40
N GLY A 67 -2.54 9.58 -7.03
CA GLY A 67 -2.65 11.03 -6.83
C GLY A 67 -2.76 11.89 -8.09
N PHE A 68 -3.16 11.33 -9.23
CA PHE A 68 -3.07 12.03 -10.51
C PHE A 68 -4.13 13.12 -10.71
N MET A 69 -5.30 12.97 -10.08
CA MET A 69 -6.45 13.87 -10.26
C MET A 69 -6.55 14.94 -9.18
N TYR A 70 -6.33 14.61 -7.92
CA TYR A 70 -6.47 15.57 -6.82
C TYR A 70 -5.18 15.72 -6.05
N LEU A 71 -4.76 16.96 -5.87
CA LEU A 71 -3.54 17.33 -5.16
C LEU A 71 -3.87 17.94 -3.79
N PRO A 72 -3.04 17.69 -2.76
CA PRO A 72 -3.16 18.31 -1.45
C PRO A 72 -2.51 19.70 -1.41
N LEU A 73 -2.64 20.40 -0.27
CA LEU A 73 -1.93 21.65 -0.01
C LEU A 73 -0.41 21.42 0.00
N PHE A 74 0.05 20.44 0.76
CA PHE A 74 1.43 19.97 0.85
C PHE A 74 1.47 18.45 0.87
N GLN A 75 2.64 17.87 0.61
CA GLN A 75 2.86 16.42 0.65
C GLN A 75 4.14 16.09 1.41
N TYR A 76 4.07 15.26 2.45
CA TYR A 76 5.27 14.77 3.13
C TYR A 76 5.90 13.60 2.38
N ILE A 77 7.23 13.63 2.23
CA ILE A 77 8.02 12.59 1.57
C ILE A 77 8.96 11.98 2.62
N ALA A 78 8.53 10.87 3.22
CA ALA A 78 9.25 10.20 4.31
C ALA A 78 10.67 9.79 3.91
N GLY A 79 10.85 9.28 2.68
CA GLY A 79 12.15 8.83 2.20
C GLY A 79 13.21 9.93 2.05
N LEU A 80 12.79 11.19 1.85
CA LEU A 80 13.66 12.37 1.78
C LEU A 80 13.60 13.23 3.05
N ASN A 81 12.62 12.98 3.92
CA ASN A 81 12.30 13.79 5.09
C ASN A 81 12.06 15.27 4.76
N VAL A 82 11.22 15.51 3.75
CA VAL A 82 10.86 16.85 3.22
C VAL A 82 9.37 16.96 2.94
N TRP A 83 8.88 18.20 2.79
CA TRP A 83 7.54 18.51 2.35
C TRP A 83 7.57 19.19 0.97
N VAL A 84 6.66 18.77 0.09
CA VAL A 84 6.43 19.41 -1.21
C VAL A 84 5.32 20.46 -1.04
N PRO A 85 5.58 21.75 -1.27
CA PRO A 85 4.53 22.77 -1.35
C PRO A 85 3.82 22.69 -2.70
N ILE A 86 2.56 22.23 -2.70
CA ILE A 86 1.77 21.96 -3.90
C ILE A 86 0.76 23.06 -4.12
N ILE A 87 -0.50 22.91 -3.69
CA ILE A 87 -1.51 23.99 -3.76
C ILE A 87 -1.19 25.05 -2.70
N GLY A 88 -0.71 24.64 -1.53
CA GLY A 88 -0.14 25.52 -0.53
C GLY A 88 1.27 25.95 -0.94
N GLU A 89 1.52 27.26 -0.90
CA GLU A 89 2.84 27.84 -1.17
C GLU A 89 3.68 27.91 0.10
N SER A 90 3.06 28.35 1.19
CA SER A 90 3.70 28.55 2.49
C SER A 90 2.70 28.36 3.63
N PHE A 91 3.21 28.21 4.84
CA PHE A 91 2.40 28.13 6.05
C PHE A 91 3.16 28.71 7.24
N GLU A 92 2.43 29.14 8.26
CA GLU A 92 2.97 29.60 9.53
C GLU A 92 2.11 29.11 10.71
N LEU A 93 2.75 28.55 11.73
CA LEU A 93 2.10 28.29 13.01
C LEU A 93 2.12 29.58 13.85
N VAL A 94 1.06 30.38 13.77
CA VAL A 94 0.95 31.69 14.46
C VAL A 94 1.00 31.53 15.98
N ASN A 95 0.49 30.41 16.48
CA ASN A 95 0.60 29.95 17.87
C ASN A 95 0.28 28.44 17.91
N GLU A 96 0.42 27.80 19.07
CA GLU A 96 0.19 26.36 19.28
C GLU A 96 -1.20 25.82 18.86
N THR A 97 -2.15 26.71 18.55
CA THR A 97 -3.52 26.35 18.19
C THR A 97 -3.95 26.78 16.80
N THR A 98 -3.14 27.59 16.10
CA THR A 98 -3.56 28.26 14.85
C THR A 98 -2.48 28.15 13.78
N LEU A 99 -2.80 27.46 12.68
CA LEU A 99 -1.98 27.36 11.48
C LEU A 99 -2.60 28.20 10.37
N ILE A 100 -1.80 29.06 9.73
CA ILE A 100 -2.18 29.78 8.52
C ILE A 100 -1.48 29.13 7.33
N VAL A 101 -2.24 28.88 6.27
CA VAL A 101 -1.73 28.36 4.99
C VAL A 101 -2.06 29.36 3.89
N HIS A 102 -1.05 29.73 3.10
CA HIS A 102 -1.22 30.56 1.91
C HIS A 102 -1.25 29.69 0.65
N LEU A 103 -2.30 29.83 -0.14
CA LEU A 103 -2.51 29.12 -1.40
C LEU A 103 -1.78 29.83 -2.54
N ARG A 104 -1.28 29.05 -3.50
CA ARG A 104 -0.67 29.58 -4.72
C ARG A 104 -1.70 30.35 -5.57
N PRO A 105 -1.41 31.58 -6.01
CA PRO A 105 -2.29 32.31 -6.92
C PRO A 105 -2.39 31.67 -8.31
N GLU A 106 -1.43 30.83 -8.67
CA GLU A 106 -1.45 30.06 -9.93
C GLU A 106 -2.39 28.86 -9.86
N ALA A 107 -2.79 28.39 -8.67
CA ALA A 107 -3.55 27.16 -8.50
C ALA A 107 -4.95 27.27 -9.12
N LYS A 108 -5.23 26.39 -10.09
CA LYS A 108 -6.51 26.35 -10.81
C LYS A 108 -7.02 24.93 -10.98
N TRP A 109 -8.32 24.80 -10.96
CA TRP A 109 -9.03 23.62 -11.43
C TRP A 109 -8.87 23.46 -12.94
N SER A 110 -9.03 22.24 -13.44
CA SER A 110 -8.86 21.90 -14.86
C SER A 110 -9.89 22.56 -15.80
N ASP A 111 -10.95 23.16 -15.26
CA ASP A 111 -11.92 23.98 -15.99
C ASP A 111 -11.56 25.48 -16.01
N GLY A 112 -10.46 25.86 -15.35
CA GLY A 112 -9.93 27.22 -15.33
C GLY A 112 -10.31 28.05 -14.10
N GLU A 113 -11.25 27.58 -13.27
CA GLU A 113 -11.62 28.25 -12.02
C GLU A 113 -10.44 28.24 -11.03
N PRO A 114 -10.19 29.32 -10.28
CA PRO A 114 -9.14 29.33 -9.26
C PRO A 114 -9.44 28.36 -8.12
N ILE A 115 -8.41 27.71 -7.58
CA ILE A 115 -8.52 26.98 -6.32
C ILE A 115 -8.42 28.00 -5.19
N THR A 116 -9.44 28.05 -4.33
CA THR A 116 -9.54 29.07 -3.29
C THR A 116 -9.68 28.48 -1.89
N ALA A 117 -9.53 29.33 -0.87
CA ALA A 117 -9.77 28.94 0.52
C ALA A 117 -11.20 28.41 0.77
N GLU A 118 -12.17 28.85 -0.03
CA GLU A 118 -13.56 28.36 0.02
C GLU A 118 -13.68 26.89 -0.41
N ASP A 119 -12.84 26.41 -1.33
CA ASP A 119 -12.79 24.99 -1.69
C ASP A 119 -12.33 24.14 -0.50
N VAL A 120 -11.33 24.64 0.23
CA VAL A 120 -10.78 23.96 1.43
C VAL A 120 -11.84 23.89 2.54
N VAL A 121 -12.47 25.03 2.87
CA VAL A 121 -13.52 25.11 3.89
C VAL A 121 -14.69 24.20 3.53
N TYR A 122 -15.21 24.31 2.30
CA TYR A 122 -16.36 23.51 1.87
C TYR A 122 -16.07 22.01 1.90
N THR A 123 -14.86 21.61 1.47
CA THR A 123 -14.45 20.21 1.51
C THR A 123 -14.37 19.68 2.94
N PHE A 124 -13.87 20.49 3.88
CA PHE A 124 -13.79 20.12 5.29
C PHE A 124 -15.19 19.94 5.90
N GLU A 125 -16.07 20.92 5.71
CA GLU A 125 -17.44 20.89 6.21
C GLU A 125 -18.24 19.73 5.65
N LEU A 126 -18.16 19.51 4.33
CA LEU A 126 -18.89 18.43 3.67
C LEU A 126 -18.36 17.06 4.12
N SER A 127 -17.04 16.90 4.25
CA SER A 127 -16.46 15.64 4.70
C SER A 127 -16.98 15.24 6.08
N LYS A 128 -17.04 16.19 7.01
CA LYS A 128 -17.62 15.98 8.34
C LYS A 128 -19.11 15.67 8.29
N LYS A 129 -19.83 16.33 7.38
CA LYS A 129 -21.28 16.16 7.22
C LYS A 129 -21.65 14.77 6.71
N VAL A 130 -20.89 14.22 5.75
CA VAL A 130 -21.14 12.91 5.16
C VAL A 130 -20.37 11.77 5.84
N GLY A 131 -19.44 12.10 6.74
CA GLY A 131 -18.62 11.12 7.46
C GLY A 131 -17.58 10.42 6.57
N SER A 132 -17.23 11.02 5.42
CA SER A 132 -16.27 10.48 4.46
C SER A 132 -15.62 11.59 3.66
N GLY A 133 -14.48 11.32 3.02
CA GLY A 133 -13.75 12.28 2.21
C GLY A 133 -12.47 12.82 2.84
N PRO A 134 -11.86 13.89 2.28
CA PRO A 134 -10.52 14.35 2.65
C PRO A 134 -10.32 14.71 4.13
N ALA A 135 -11.39 15.08 4.85
CA ALA A 135 -11.30 15.39 6.28
C ALA A 135 -11.63 14.21 7.21
N ALA A 136 -11.98 13.03 6.67
CA ALA A 136 -12.39 11.90 7.50
C ALA A 136 -11.27 11.48 8.46
N GLY A 137 -11.58 11.39 9.76
CA GLY A 137 -10.61 11.05 10.81
C GLY A 137 -9.79 12.23 11.33
N SER A 138 -9.98 13.44 10.77
CA SER A 138 -9.32 14.66 11.24
C SER A 138 -10.02 15.33 12.42
N GLU A 139 -11.25 14.92 12.76
CA GLU A 139 -12.10 15.56 13.77
C GLU A 139 -11.43 15.72 15.16
N PRO A 140 -10.59 14.77 15.63
CA PRO A 140 -9.90 14.97 16.90
C PRO A 140 -8.76 16.00 16.83
N TYR A 141 -8.25 16.28 15.64
CA TYR A 141 -7.02 17.04 15.39
C TYR A 141 -7.25 18.41 14.75
N ILE A 142 -8.33 18.58 13.99
CA ILE A 142 -8.73 19.86 13.39
C ILE A 142 -10.10 20.24 13.96
N GLY A 143 -10.12 21.34 14.71
CA GLY A 143 -11.34 21.89 15.30
C GLY A 143 -12.15 22.70 14.30
N ASP A 144 -11.48 23.57 13.55
CA ASP A 144 -12.12 24.53 12.65
C ASP A 144 -11.23 24.88 11.45
N VAL A 145 -11.85 25.28 10.35
CA VAL A 145 -11.20 25.71 9.11
C VAL A 145 -11.92 26.94 8.57
N LYS A 146 -11.19 28.03 8.32
CA LYS A 146 -11.76 29.30 7.83
C LYS A 146 -11.02 29.84 6.62
N ALA A 147 -11.77 30.42 5.70
CA ALA A 147 -11.23 31.31 4.69
C ALA A 147 -11.04 32.70 5.30
N ILE A 148 -9.79 33.17 5.40
CA ILE A 148 -9.48 34.54 5.82
C ILE A 148 -9.65 35.49 4.63
N ASP A 149 -9.20 35.03 3.46
CA ASP A 149 -9.44 35.61 2.15
C ASP A 149 -9.37 34.49 1.08
N SER A 150 -9.48 34.84 -0.20
CA SER A 150 -9.46 33.89 -1.32
C SER A 150 -8.27 32.90 -1.34
N HIS A 151 -7.10 33.30 -0.83
CA HIS A 151 -5.85 32.54 -0.89
C HIS A 151 -5.25 32.28 0.50
N THR A 152 -5.98 32.54 1.59
CA THR A 152 -5.50 32.34 2.95
C THR A 152 -6.47 31.48 3.74
N VAL A 153 -6.01 30.31 4.18
CA VAL A 153 -6.78 29.37 5.01
C VAL A 153 -6.23 29.38 6.43
N GLN A 154 -7.11 29.48 7.41
CA GLN A 154 -6.78 29.25 8.81
C GLN A 154 -7.31 27.89 9.25
N PHE A 155 -6.42 27.06 9.79
CA PHE A 155 -6.77 25.84 10.51
C PHE A 155 -6.62 26.08 12.02
N THR A 156 -7.54 25.54 12.80
CA THR A 156 -7.49 25.58 14.26
C THR A 156 -7.39 24.18 14.84
N ILE A 157 -6.49 23.99 15.81
CA ILE A 157 -6.24 22.69 16.44
C ILE A 157 -7.51 22.13 17.09
N GLY A 158 -7.67 20.81 16.96
CA GLY A 158 -8.77 20.05 17.50
C GLY A 158 -8.65 19.78 19.00
N PRO A 159 -9.68 19.17 19.58
CA PRO A 159 -9.81 18.98 21.04
C PRO A 159 -8.70 18.11 21.65
N GLU A 160 -8.06 17.22 20.89
CA GLU A 160 -6.97 16.39 21.41
C GLU A 160 -5.66 17.15 21.62
N LYS A 161 -5.53 18.36 21.05
CA LYS A 161 -4.29 19.16 21.09
C LYS A 161 -3.04 18.41 20.62
N ASN A 162 -3.21 17.43 19.74
CA ASN A 162 -2.12 16.70 19.11
C ASN A 162 -1.59 17.52 17.92
N LEU A 163 -0.57 18.34 18.20
CA LEU A 163 0.01 19.28 17.26
C LEU A 163 0.65 18.59 16.03
N PRO A 164 1.41 17.48 16.16
CA PRO A 164 1.90 16.74 14.99
C PRO A 164 0.78 16.26 14.05
N MET A 165 -0.28 15.65 14.58
CA MET A 165 -1.39 15.18 13.73
C MET A 165 -2.21 16.33 13.16
N PHE A 166 -2.38 17.41 13.91
CA PHE A 166 -2.97 18.64 13.40
C PHE A 166 -2.22 19.15 12.16
N LEU A 167 -0.89 19.26 12.24
CA LEU A 167 -0.07 19.66 11.09
C LEU A 167 -0.18 18.65 9.93
N LEU A 168 -0.15 17.35 10.21
CA LEU A 168 -0.26 16.32 9.17
C LEU A 168 -1.57 16.46 8.38
N TYR A 169 -2.71 16.51 9.08
CA TYR A 169 -4.02 16.59 8.45
C TYR A 169 -4.25 17.95 7.77
N ALA A 170 -3.80 19.06 8.37
CA ALA A 170 -3.98 20.39 7.81
C ALA A 170 -3.11 20.60 6.56
N LEU A 171 -1.82 20.23 6.63
CA LEU A 171 -0.89 20.42 5.52
C LEU A 171 -1.15 19.45 4.37
N GLN A 172 -1.56 18.20 4.61
CA GLN A 172 -1.89 17.26 3.54
C GLN A 172 -3.37 17.29 3.13
N PHE A 173 -4.11 18.32 3.52
CA PHE A 173 -5.52 18.44 3.17
C PHE A 173 -5.68 18.57 1.64
N ALA A 174 -6.61 17.80 1.05
CA ALA A 174 -6.92 17.88 -0.37
C ALA A 174 -8.24 18.62 -0.60
N PRO A 175 -8.24 19.83 -1.18
CA PRO A 175 -9.47 20.50 -1.56
C PRO A 175 -10.18 19.74 -2.70
N ALA A 176 -11.50 19.90 -2.75
CA ALA A 176 -12.35 19.48 -3.84
C ALA A 176 -13.03 20.72 -4.48
N PRO A 177 -13.36 20.69 -5.78
CA PRO A 177 -13.92 21.86 -6.49
C PRO A 177 -15.33 22.17 -5.98
N LYS A 178 -15.47 23.16 -5.09
CA LYS A 178 -16.73 23.51 -4.41
C LYS A 178 -17.87 23.68 -5.41
N HIS A 179 -17.62 24.37 -6.52
CA HIS A 179 -18.61 24.66 -7.55
C HIS A 179 -19.16 23.41 -8.26
N ILE A 180 -18.42 22.29 -8.27
CA ILE A 180 -18.90 21.00 -8.80
C ILE A 180 -19.52 20.16 -7.69
N ILE A 181 -18.81 20.01 -6.58
CA ILE A 181 -19.22 19.15 -5.46
C ILE A 181 -20.55 19.63 -4.86
N GLU A 182 -20.76 20.95 -4.75
CA GLU A 182 -22.01 21.51 -4.26
C GLU A 182 -23.20 21.17 -5.16
N GLN A 183 -23.04 21.21 -6.48
CA GLN A 183 -24.09 20.83 -7.42
C GLN A 183 -24.45 19.34 -7.30
N VAL A 184 -23.45 18.48 -7.12
CA VAL A 184 -23.67 17.04 -6.93
C VAL A 184 -24.36 16.81 -5.58
N TYR A 185 -23.86 17.41 -4.50
CA TYR A 185 -24.44 17.27 -3.17
C TYR A 185 -25.90 17.75 -3.09
N GLN A 186 -26.25 18.84 -3.78
CA GLN A 186 -27.63 19.31 -3.86
C GLN A 186 -28.58 18.31 -4.53
N LYS A 187 -28.07 17.46 -5.44
CA LYS A 187 -28.86 16.45 -6.16
C LYS A 187 -29.04 15.16 -5.37
N VAL A 188 -27.98 14.68 -4.70
CA VAL A 188 -27.96 13.32 -4.11
C VAL A 188 -27.72 13.32 -2.59
N GLY A 189 -27.47 14.46 -1.98
CA GLY A 189 -27.20 14.57 -0.55
C GLY A 189 -26.04 13.67 -0.11
N ASN A 190 -26.27 12.89 0.94
CA ASN A 190 -25.23 12.02 1.51
C ASN A 190 -24.84 10.86 0.57
N HIS A 191 -25.67 10.52 -0.42
CA HIS A 191 -25.31 9.57 -1.48
C HIS A 191 -24.19 10.09 -2.39
N ILE A 192 -23.67 11.31 -2.17
CA ILE A 192 -22.46 11.77 -2.85
C ILE A 192 -21.29 10.82 -2.68
N ILE A 193 -21.21 10.03 -1.59
CA ILE A 193 -20.13 9.04 -1.38
C ILE A 193 -20.16 7.88 -2.38
N GLU A 194 -21.31 7.64 -3.02
CA GLU A 194 -21.55 6.62 -4.03
C GLU A 194 -21.35 7.14 -5.46
N TRP A 195 -21.22 8.46 -5.63
CA TRP A 195 -20.97 9.09 -6.92
C TRP A 195 -19.67 8.57 -7.54
N ARG A 196 -19.70 8.20 -8.84
CA ARG A 196 -18.55 7.59 -9.53
C ARG A 196 -17.56 8.62 -10.05
N ASN A 197 -18.01 9.83 -10.37
CA ASN A 197 -17.18 10.88 -10.97
C ASN A 197 -16.41 10.40 -12.22
N CYS A 198 -17.05 9.59 -13.06
CA CYS A 198 -16.43 9.06 -14.28
C CYS A 198 -16.48 10.06 -15.45
N GLY A 199 -17.02 11.26 -15.23
CA GLY A 199 -17.20 12.27 -16.27
C GLY A 199 -18.04 11.72 -17.42
N GLY A 200 -17.59 11.94 -18.66
CA GLY A 200 -18.27 11.43 -19.86
C GLY A 200 -17.93 9.97 -20.24
N THR A 201 -17.23 9.23 -19.37
CA THR A 201 -16.75 7.86 -19.72
C THR A 201 -17.71 6.75 -19.31
N CYS A 202 -18.74 7.06 -18.52
CA CYS A 202 -19.78 6.12 -18.12
C CYS A 202 -21.10 6.85 -17.82
N ASP A 203 -22.20 6.09 -17.72
CA ASP A 203 -23.45 6.62 -17.18
C ASP A 203 -23.29 6.78 -15.66
N ASP A 204 -23.06 8.02 -15.21
CA ASP A 204 -22.82 8.32 -13.79
C ASP A 204 -24.16 8.45 -13.05
N VAL A 205 -24.65 7.32 -12.56
CA VAL A 205 -25.94 7.19 -11.87
C VAL A 205 -25.73 6.88 -10.40
N VAL A 206 -26.43 7.61 -9.53
CA VAL A 206 -26.45 7.40 -8.09
C VAL A 206 -27.85 6.93 -7.69
N SER A 207 -27.95 5.75 -7.09
CA SER A 207 -29.21 5.21 -6.59
C SER A 207 -29.52 5.80 -5.22
N THR A 208 -30.63 6.52 -5.10
CA THR A 208 -31.10 7.11 -3.85
C THR A 208 -32.40 6.47 -3.38
N GLU A 209 -32.82 6.79 -2.16
CA GLU A 209 -34.13 6.41 -1.61
C GLU A 209 -35.30 6.87 -2.48
N ASN A 210 -35.13 7.95 -3.24
CA ASN A 210 -36.14 8.55 -4.12
C ASN A 210 -36.02 8.12 -5.59
N GLY A 211 -35.14 7.16 -5.88
CA GLY A 211 -34.84 6.65 -7.21
C GLY A 211 -33.45 7.02 -7.71
N ASP A 212 -33.15 6.58 -8.93
CA ASP A 212 -31.86 6.80 -9.59
C ASP A 212 -31.73 8.23 -10.09
N VAL A 213 -30.60 8.86 -9.78
CA VAL A 213 -30.26 10.23 -10.18
C VAL A 213 -29.04 10.20 -11.10
N THR A 214 -29.21 10.66 -12.33
CA THR A 214 -28.08 10.85 -13.26
C THR A 214 -27.33 12.14 -12.95
N ILE A 215 -26.01 12.03 -12.76
CA ILE A 215 -25.11 13.14 -12.52
C ILE A 215 -24.39 13.48 -13.81
N ASN A 216 -24.70 14.65 -14.38
CA ASN A 216 -24.04 15.16 -15.57
C ASN A 216 -23.25 16.42 -15.21
N VAL A 217 -22.01 16.24 -14.75
CA VAL A 217 -21.04 17.31 -14.48
C VAL A 217 -19.70 16.94 -15.12
N PRO A 218 -18.90 17.92 -15.58
CA PRO A 218 -17.56 17.62 -16.09
C PRO A 218 -16.66 17.08 -14.98
N GLN A 219 -15.68 16.25 -15.36
CA GLN A 219 -14.62 15.86 -14.44
C GLN A 219 -13.66 17.04 -14.26
N VAL A 220 -13.59 17.55 -13.02
CA VAL A 220 -12.76 18.71 -12.64
C VAL A 220 -11.73 18.29 -11.61
N VAL A 221 -10.46 18.58 -11.89
CA VAL A 221 -9.29 18.04 -11.18
C VAL A 221 -8.26 19.14 -10.90
N SER A 222 -7.46 18.99 -9.85
CA SER A 222 -6.33 19.90 -9.54
C SER A 222 -4.98 19.34 -10.00
N GLY A 223 -4.91 18.04 -10.25
CA GLY A 223 -3.72 17.33 -10.68
C GLY A 223 -3.44 17.40 -12.18
N PRO A 224 -2.26 16.92 -12.61
CA PRO A 224 -1.81 17.02 -14.00
C PRO A 224 -2.46 15.99 -14.94
N TYR A 225 -3.32 15.09 -14.45
CA TYR A 225 -4.06 14.15 -15.28
C TYR A 225 -5.55 14.10 -14.91
N LYS A 226 -6.35 13.65 -15.87
CA LYS A 226 -7.76 13.29 -15.68
C LYS A 226 -8.05 11.91 -16.26
N LEU A 227 -9.15 11.29 -15.85
CA LEU A 227 -9.62 10.04 -16.43
C LEU A 227 -9.89 10.25 -17.92
N TYR A 228 -9.33 9.37 -18.73
CA TYR A 228 -9.55 9.35 -20.18
C TYR A 228 -10.48 8.20 -20.56
N TYR A 229 -10.25 7.02 -19.99
CA TYR A 229 -11.01 5.81 -20.29
C TYR A 229 -10.80 4.76 -19.20
N PHE A 230 -11.76 3.86 -19.04
CA PHE A 230 -11.56 2.63 -18.28
C PHE A 230 -12.44 1.50 -18.82
N ASP A 231 -12.05 0.27 -18.54
CA ASP A 231 -12.84 -0.95 -18.68
C ASP A 231 -12.49 -1.91 -17.53
N GLU A 232 -12.96 -3.16 -17.58
CA GLU A 232 -12.67 -4.16 -16.53
C GLU A 232 -11.19 -4.53 -16.42
N LEU A 233 -10.38 -4.26 -17.44
CA LEU A 233 -8.98 -4.70 -17.54
C LEU A 233 -7.97 -3.55 -17.46
N ARG A 234 -8.42 -2.29 -17.63
CA ARG A 234 -7.51 -1.14 -17.64
C ARG A 234 -8.15 0.18 -17.22
N ILE A 235 -7.33 1.05 -16.65
CA ILE A 235 -7.63 2.45 -16.32
C ILE A 235 -6.66 3.33 -17.08
N VAL A 236 -7.13 4.37 -17.77
CA VAL A 236 -6.33 5.27 -18.59
C VAL A 236 -6.51 6.69 -18.09
N TYR A 237 -5.39 7.33 -17.77
CA TYR A 237 -5.28 8.75 -17.45
C TYR A 237 -4.60 9.51 -18.58
N GLU A 238 -5.08 10.71 -18.90
CA GLU A 238 -4.49 11.61 -19.89
C GLU A 238 -3.99 12.90 -19.22
N ARG A 239 -2.77 13.30 -19.59
CA ARG A 239 -2.11 14.52 -19.08
C ARG A 239 -2.82 15.77 -19.60
N ILE A 240 -3.01 16.73 -18.71
CA ILE A 240 -3.52 18.07 -18.98
C ILE A 240 -2.32 18.96 -19.33
N ASP A 241 -2.15 19.30 -20.62
CA ASP A 241 -0.95 20.01 -21.10
C ASP A 241 -0.94 21.50 -20.69
N ASP A 242 -2.09 22.06 -20.36
CA ASP A 242 -2.28 23.40 -19.81
C ASP A 242 -2.45 23.39 -18.28
N TRP A 243 -2.02 22.32 -17.60
CA TRP A 243 -2.07 22.20 -16.14
C TRP A 243 -1.41 23.41 -15.45
N TRP A 244 -2.09 23.93 -14.43
CA TRP A 244 -1.73 25.16 -13.74
C TRP A 244 -0.30 25.13 -13.17
N GLY A 245 0.17 23.95 -12.73
CA GLY A 245 1.49 23.78 -12.13
C GLY A 245 2.64 23.69 -13.12
N LYS A 246 2.40 23.76 -14.44
CA LYS A 246 3.43 23.48 -15.45
C LYS A 246 4.65 24.41 -15.38
N ASP A 247 4.46 25.67 -14.99
CA ASP A 247 5.55 26.65 -14.91
C ASP A 247 6.36 26.52 -13.60
N ILE A 248 5.82 25.81 -12.61
CA ILE A 248 6.44 25.56 -11.31
C ILE A 248 7.15 24.20 -11.32
N PHE A 249 6.44 23.16 -11.73
CA PHE A 249 6.89 21.76 -11.64
C PHE A 249 7.37 21.19 -12.98
N GLY A 250 7.08 21.85 -14.11
CA GLY A 250 7.14 21.25 -15.43
C GLY A 250 5.89 20.40 -15.73
N LEU A 251 5.93 19.64 -16.83
CA LEU A 251 4.92 18.63 -17.13
C LEU A 251 5.48 17.23 -16.83
N PRO A 252 4.65 16.29 -16.33
CA PRO A 252 5.00 14.87 -16.31
C PRO A 252 5.44 14.39 -17.70
N GLY A 253 6.41 13.48 -17.77
CA GLY A 253 6.91 12.94 -19.04
C GLY A 253 5.81 12.30 -19.91
N PRO A 254 5.04 11.33 -19.39
CA PRO A 254 4.01 10.62 -20.14
C PRO A 254 2.81 11.49 -20.50
N LYS A 255 2.26 11.30 -21.71
CA LYS A 255 0.94 11.86 -22.07
C LYS A 255 -0.18 10.98 -21.50
N TYR A 256 0.04 9.66 -21.48
CA TYR A 256 -0.90 8.69 -20.95
C TYR A 256 -0.27 7.83 -19.86
N VAL A 257 -1.04 7.56 -18.81
CA VAL A 257 -0.69 6.59 -17.78
C VAL A 257 -1.78 5.53 -17.77
N VAL A 258 -1.41 4.27 -17.98
CA VAL A 258 -2.36 3.17 -18.13
C VAL A 258 -2.11 2.10 -17.08
N HIS A 259 -3.03 1.90 -16.16
CA HIS A 259 -3.00 0.71 -15.31
C HIS A 259 -3.57 -0.49 -16.06
N ARG A 260 -2.85 -1.61 -16.04
CA ARG A 260 -3.37 -2.92 -16.45
C ARG A 260 -3.66 -3.77 -15.22
N ILE A 261 -4.90 -4.23 -15.13
CA ILE A 261 -5.40 -5.07 -14.04
C ILE A 261 -5.12 -6.53 -14.40
N TYR A 262 -4.28 -7.20 -13.62
CA TYR A 262 -4.00 -8.63 -13.75
C TYR A 262 -4.56 -9.38 -12.54
N LEU A 263 -4.80 -10.68 -12.71
CA LEU A 263 -5.35 -11.54 -11.66
C LEU A 263 -4.25 -12.18 -10.77
N SER A 264 -2.97 -12.01 -11.12
CA SER A 264 -1.84 -12.61 -10.38
C SER A 264 -0.51 -11.91 -10.68
N ASN A 265 0.46 -12.05 -9.77
CA ASN A 265 1.82 -11.55 -9.96
C ASN A 265 2.51 -12.20 -11.17
N GLU A 266 2.27 -13.48 -11.44
CA GLU A 266 2.89 -14.22 -12.54
C GLU A 266 2.53 -13.65 -13.91
N GLN A 267 1.25 -13.31 -14.10
CA GLN A 267 0.77 -12.69 -15.35
C GLN A 267 1.38 -11.31 -15.54
N ALA A 268 1.40 -10.49 -14.48
CA ALA A 268 1.98 -9.16 -14.52
C ALA A 268 3.51 -9.20 -14.76
N LEU A 269 4.22 -10.14 -14.16
CA LEU A 269 5.66 -10.33 -14.34
C LEU A 269 6.01 -10.73 -15.79
N LEU A 270 5.21 -11.60 -16.42
CA LEU A 270 5.42 -11.98 -17.82
C LEU A 270 5.39 -10.75 -18.74
N ASP A 271 4.41 -9.87 -18.55
CA ASP A 271 4.24 -8.66 -19.36
C ASP A 271 5.32 -7.60 -19.06
N LEU A 272 5.75 -7.48 -17.81
CA LEU A 272 6.89 -6.64 -17.43
C LEU A 272 8.17 -7.10 -18.15
N ARG A 273 8.47 -8.40 -18.15
CA ARG A 273 9.67 -8.95 -18.81
C ARG A 273 9.67 -8.79 -20.32
N GLN A 274 8.49 -8.74 -20.94
CA GLN A 274 8.34 -8.46 -22.38
C GLN A 274 8.44 -6.95 -22.71
N GLY A 275 8.44 -6.08 -21.69
CA GLY A 275 8.39 -4.63 -21.83
C GLY A 275 7.01 -4.10 -22.27
N ASN A 276 5.95 -4.86 -21.96
CA ASN A 276 4.56 -4.45 -22.14
C ASN A 276 4.05 -3.59 -20.97
N VAL A 277 4.74 -3.66 -19.83
CA VAL A 277 4.59 -2.81 -18.64
C VAL A 277 5.89 -2.06 -18.40
N ASP A 278 5.80 -0.77 -18.02
CA ASP A 278 6.94 0.11 -17.77
C ASP A 278 7.21 0.31 -16.28
N TRP A 279 6.15 0.36 -15.46
CA TRP A 279 6.22 0.62 -14.02
C TRP A 279 5.40 -0.42 -13.25
N SER A 280 6.03 -1.16 -12.36
CA SER A 280 5.39 -2.28 -11.68
C SER A 280 5.53 -2.21 -10.17
N GLY A 281 4.40 -2.38 -9.50
CA GLY A 281 4.25 -2.48 -8.05
C GLY A 281 4.01 -3.89 -7.54
N ILE A 282 4.40 -4.92 -8.30
CA ILE A 282 4.18 -6.32 -7.89
C ILE A 282 5.36 -6.89 -7.11
N PHE A 283 5.08 -7.91 -6.30
CA PHE A 283 6.13 -8.81 -5.83
C PHE A 283 6.76 -9.57 -7.00
N ILE A 284 8.10 -9.62 -7.04
CA ILE A 284 8.86 -10.36 -8.05
C ILE A 284 9.80 -11.35 -7.33
N PRO A 285 9.59 -12.67 -7.48
CA PRO A 285 10.49 -13.65 -6.88
C PRO A 285 11.87 -13.60 -7.54
N ASN A 286 12.92 -13.53 -6.72
CA ASN A 286 14.33 -13.50 -7.13
C ASN A 286 14.65 -12.49 -8.25
N VAL A 287 14.26 -11.23 -8.05
CA VAL A 287 14.30 -10.15 -9.07
C VAL A 287 15.69 -9.98 -9.70
N GLY A 288 16.77 -10.25 -8.94
CA GLY A 288 18.15 -10.16 -9.43
C GLY A 288 18.49 -11.08 -10.62
N ASN A 289 17.64 -12.07 -10.93
CA ASN A 289 17.78 -12.93 -12.11
C ASN A 289 17.27 -12.28 -13.40
N PHE A 290 16.48 -11.20 -13.33
CA PHE A 290 15.92 -10.51 -14.49
C PHE A 290 16.75 -9.28 -14.82
N LYS A 291 17.66 -9.40 -15.78
CA LYS A 291 18.58 -8.31 -16.17
C LYS A 291 17.89 -7.20 -16.95
N GLU A 292 16.73 -7.50 -17.52
CA GLU A 292 15.87 -6.58 -18.24
C GLU A 292 14.99 -5.70 -17.33
N ILE A 293 14.94 -6.00 -16.02
CA ILE A 293 14.14 -5.27 -15.03
C ILE A 293 15.06 -4.41 -14.16
N GLY A 294 14.77 -3.12 -14.09
CA GLY A 294 15.39 -2.22 -13.14
C GLY A 294 14.65 -2.22 -11.80
N THR A 295 15.40 -2.01 -10.71
CA THR A 295 14.90 -1.82 -9.33
C THR A 295 15.54 -0.57 -8.73
N PHE A 296 15.22 -0.24 -7.47
CA PHE A 296 15.83 0.94 -6.83
C PHE A 296 17.32 0.73 -6.56
N TYR A 297 17.68 -0.38 -5.91
CA TYR A 297 19.08 -0.80 -5.69
C TYR A 297 19.49 -1.86 -6.73
N LYS A 298 20.74 -1.89 -7.19
CA LYS A 298 21.23 -2.91 -8.15
C LYS A 298 21.40 -4.30 -7.53
N GLY A 299 21.59 -4.36 -6.21
CA GLY A 299 21.73 -5.59 -5.44
C GLY A 299 20.71 -5.68 -4.31
N LYS A 300 20.71 -6.79 -3.55
CA LYS A 300 19.86 -6.93 -2.36
C LYS A 300 20.02 -5.70 -1.44
N PRO A 301 18.92 -5.12 -0.93
CA PRO A 301 17.55 -5.64 -0.96
C PRO A 301 16.73 -5.34 -2.23
N TYR A 302 17.30 -4.69 -3.25
CA TYR A 302 16.67 -4.24 -4.50
C TYR A 302 15.62 -3.14 -4.36
N PHE A 303 14.82 -3.19 -3.30
CA PHE A 303 13.69 -2.30 -3.06
C PHE A 303 13.92 -1.43 -1.82
N ARG A 304 13.24 -0.28 -1.78
CA ARG A 304 13.24 0.58 -0.58
C ARG A 304 12.26 0.03 0.47
N PRO A 305 12.48 0.28 1.76
CA PRO A 305 11.47 -0.03 2.78
C PRO A 305 10.14 0.70 2.57
N GLY A 306 9.04 0.02 2.85
CA GLY A 306 7.66 0.51 2.76
C GLY A 306 7.03 0.72 4.15
N ALA A 307 6.29 -0.28 4.63
CA ALA A 307 5.56 -0.29 5.89
C ALA A 307 5.81 -1.62 6.64
N PHE A 308 5.11 -1.88 7.75
CA PHE A 308 5.14 -3.22 8.35
C PHE A 308 4.16 -4.15 7.62
N VAL A 309 4.55 -5.40 7.42
CA VAL A 309 3.62 -6.52 7.23
C VAL A 309 3.36 -7.12 8.61
N MET A 310 2.10 -7.19 9.01
CA MET A 310 1.67 -7.61 10.34
C MET A 310 0.86 -8.89 10.24
N LEU A 311 1.05 -9.81 11.20
CA LEU A 311 0.07 -10.82 11.55
C LEU A 311 -0.86 -10.22 12.63
N TYR A 312 -2.08 -9.90 12.23
CA TYR A 312 -3.12 -9.42 13.13
C TYR A 312 -3.85 -10.58 13.79
N PHE A 313 -4.12 -10.44 15.09
CA PHE A 313 -5.03 -11.28 15.85
C PHE A 313 -6.39 -10.60 15.93
N ASN A 314 -7.47 -11.31 15.67
CA ASN A 314 -8.80 -10.78 15.97
C ASN A 314 -9.08 -10.89 17.48
N HIS A 315 -8.94 -9.79 18.22
CA HIS A 315 -9.18 -9.73 19.66
C HIS A 315 -10.66 -9.86 20.05
N LYS A 316 -11.59 -9.86 19.07
CA LYS A 316 -12.99 -10.25 19.32
C LYS A 316 -13.17 -11.76 19.40
N ASP A 317 -12.23 -12.54 18.87
CA ASP A 317 -12.22 -13.99 19.04
C ASP A 317 -11.79 -14.33 20.48
N PRO A 318 -12.63 -15.03 21.27
CA PRO A 318 -12.31 -15.37 22.66
C PRO A 318 -10.99 -16.15 22.83
N ILE A 319 -10.63 -17.00 21.87
CA ILE A 319 -9.41 -17.81 21.92
C ILE A 319 -8.18 -16.90 21.85
N LEU A 320 -8.24 -15.87 20.99
CA LEU A 320 -7.13 -14.95 20.76
C LEU A 320 -7.02 -13.83 21.79
N GLN A 321 -7.88 -13.79 22.83
CA GLN A 321 -7.77 -12.81 23.92
C GLN A 321 -6.64 -13.12 24.90
N ASP A 322 -6.17 -14.37 24.98
CA ASP A 322 -5.07 -14.74 25.87
C ASP A 322 -3.71 -14.26 25.34
N PRO A 323 -3.01 -13.34 26.06
CA PRO A 323 -1.68 -12.89 25.65
C PRO A 323 -0.64 -14.01 25.63
N ASN A 324 -0.82 -15.11 26.40
CA ASN A 324 0.12 -16.23 26.37
C ASN A 324 0.05 -17.00 25.06
N LEU A 325 -1.15 -17.21 24.50
CA LEU A 325 -1.31 -17.79 23.17
C LEU A 325 -0.65 -16.90 22.10
N ARG A 326 -0.90 -15.59 22.14
CA ARG A 326 -0.28 -14.64 21.18
C ARG A 326 1.25 -14.60 21.30
N LYS A 327 1.79 -14.64 22.52
CA LYS A 327 3.24 -14.78 22.76
C LYS A 327 3.80 -16.08 22.21
N ALA A 328 3.13 -17.21 22.46
CA ALA A 328 3.57 -18.50 21.95
C ALA A 328 3.58 -18.51 20.42
N ILE A 329 2.55 -17.96 19.78
CA ILE A 329 2.50 -17.78 18.32
C ILE A 329 3.70 -16.97 17.84
N ALA A 330 4.02 -15.84 18.49
CA ALA A 330 5.14 -15.00 18.12
C ALA A 330 6.50 -15.73 18.22
N TYR A 331 6.77 -16.47 19.30
CA TYR A 331 8.01 -17.25 19.45
C TYR A 331 8.10 -18.43 18.46
N ALA A 332 6.98 -18.97 18.00
CA ALA A 332 6.97 -20.13 17.13
C ALA A 332 7.21 -19.82 15.66
N ILE A 333 7.16 -18.56 15.23
CA ILE A 333 7.36 -18.19 13.82
C ILE A 333 8.85 -18.25 13.46
N ASN A 334 9.22 -19.04 12.45
CA ASN A 334 10.56 -19.00 11.89
C ASN A 334 10.72 -17.80 10.95
N TYR A 335 10.95 -16.62 11.53
CA TYR A 335 11.04 -15.36 10.78
C TYR A 335 12.06 -15.41 9.63
N GLN A 336 13.23 -16.01 9.83
CA GLN A 336 14.24 -16.11 8.77
C GLN A 336 13.76 -16.96 7.60
N GLU A 337 13.09 -18.09 7.87
CA GLU A 337 12.54 -18.94 6.82
C GLU A 337 11.43 -18.23 6.05
N VAL A 338 10.52 -17.52 6.74
CA VAL A 338 9.49 -16.69 6.10
C VAL A 338 10.15 -15.61 5.22
N LEU A 339 11.09 -14.84 5.76
CA LEU A 339 11.78 -13.77 5.00
C LEU A 339 12.54 -14.30 3.79
N THR A 340 13.20 -15.46 3.93
CA THR A 340 13.99 -16.04 2.84
C THR A 340 13.10 -16.62 1.75
N LYS A 341 12.08 -17.41 2.12
CA LYS A 341 11.27 -18.19 1.17
C LYS A 341 10.10 -17.41 0.59
N ALA A 342 9.45 -16.57 1.38
CA ALA A 342 8.33 -15.75 0.93
C ALA A 342 8.80 -14.41 0.37
N PHE A 343 9.70 -13.72 1.09
CA PHE A 343 10.11 -12.34 0.76
C PHE A 343 11.50 -12.23 0.13
N TYR A 344 12.19 -13.34 -0.17
CA TYR A 344 13.48 -13.40 -0.87
C TYR A 344 14.60 -12.52 -0.25
N ASP A 345 14.53 -12.29 1.07
CA ASP A 345 15.39 -11.37 1.82
C ASP A 345 15.39 -9.93 1.30
N TYR A 346 14.28 -9.45 0.75
CA TYR A 346 14.14 -8.04 0.37
C TYR A 346 13.99 -7.10 1.57
N SER A 347 13.78 -7.65 2.76
CA SER A 347 13.75 -6.88 4.00
C SER A 347 14.31 -7.70 5.16
N PRO A 348 14.92 -7.06 6.17
CA PRO A 348 15.27 -7.73 7.41
C PRO A 348 14.04 -7.98 8.28
N GLN A 349 14.20 -8.79 9.32
CA GLN A 349 13.19 -8.98 10.36
C GLN A 349 12.91 -7.66 11.10
N PRO A 350 11.62 -7.29 11.29
CA PRO A 350 11.25 -6.13 12.09
C PRO A 350 11.46 -6.29 13.59
N SER A 351 11.55 -5.16 14.28
CA SER A 351 11.47 -5.10 15.73
C SER A 351 10.02 -5.24 16.21
N MET A 352 9.79 -5.99 17.28
CA MET A 352 8.49 -6.08 17.97
C MET A 352 8.08 -4.74 18.60
N SER A 353 9.04 -3.81 18.76
CA SER A 353 8.76 -2.46 19.25
C SER A 353 7.83 -1.66 18.34
N LEU A 354 7.57 -2.11 17.11
CA LEU A 354 6.91 -1.34 16.04
C LEU A 354 7.65 -0.03 15.67
N VAL A 355 8.90 0.12 16.08
CA VAL A 355 9.81 1.15 15.57
C VAL A 355 10.38 0.71 14.22
N PHE A 356 10.30 1.55 13.21
CA PHE A 356 10.72 1.27 11.84
C PHE A 356 12.25 1.47 11.69
N THR A 357 13.01 0.62 12.38
CA THR A 357 14.47 0.76 12.59
C THR A 357 15.32 0.63 11.33
N VAL A 358 14.73 0.20 10.21
CA VAL A 358 15.38 0.23 8.88
C VAL A 358 15.67 1.65 8.42
N PHE A 359 14.95 2.65 8.92
CA PHE A 359 15.34 4.05 8.78
C PHE A 359 16.13 4.50 10.02
N PRO A 360 17.42 4.89 9.86
CA PRO A 360 18.29 5.21 10.99
C PRO A 360 17.73 6.27 11.93
N HIS A 361 17.06 7.30 11.42
CA HIS A 361 16.50 8.39 12.22
C HIS A 361 15.38 7.96 13.17
N TYR A 362 14.75 6.80 12.97
CA TYR A 362 13.75 6.27 13.90
C TYR A 362 14.35 5.40 15.01
N ARG A 363 15.60 4.92 14.87
CA ARG A 363 16.22 3.99 15.83
C ARG A 363 16.32 4.56 17.24
N MET A 364 16.42 5.88 17.39
CA MET A 364 16.48 6.54 18.69
C MET A 364 15.23 6.32 19.55
N TRP A 365 14.10 5.98 18.93
CA TRP A 365 12.84 5.73 19.63
C TRP A 365 12.69 4.27 20.10
N LEU A 366 13.62 3.38 19.77
CA LEU A 366 13.67 2.02 20.31
C LEU A 366 14.37 2.03 21.67
N ASN A 367 13.69 1.55 22.71
CA ASN A 367 14.35 1.29 23.99
C ASN A 367 15.14 -0.03 23.91
N THR A 368 16.42 0.07 23.59
CA THR A 368 17.29 -1.10 23.38
C THR A 368 17.53 -1.91 24.65
N THR A 369 17.50 -1.28 25.82
CA THR A 369 17.65 -1.97 27.12
C THR A 369 16.42 -2.83 27.42
N LEU A 370 15.23 -2.27 27.22
CA LEU A 370 13.97 -3.01 27.36
C LEU A 370 13.89 -4.15 26.33
N ALA A 371 14.29 -3.89 25.08
CA ALA A 371 14.36 -4.91 24.04
C ALA A 371 15.30 -6.06 24.42
N GLN A 372 16.49 -5.75 24.96
CA GLN A 372 17.45 -6.74 25.44
C GLN A 372 16.89 -7.59 26.58
N GLU A 373 16.14 -6.98 27.51
CA GLU A 373 15.50 -7.67 28.62
C GLU A 373 14.42 -8.67 28.17
N TYR A 374 13.53 -8.27 27.26
CA TYR A 374 12.42 -9.11 26.83
C TYR A 374 12.82 -10.16 25.78
N TRP A 375 13.69 -9.79 24.84
CA TRP A 375 13.97 -10.57 23.63
C TRP A 375 15.40 -11.10 23.56
N GLY A 376 16.27 -10.72 24.50
CA GLY A 376 17.67 -11.15 24.52
C GLY A 376 18.54 -10.46 23.46
N ASN A 377 18.04 -9.42 22.78
CA ASN A 377 18.79 -8.64 21.79
C ASN A 377 18.35 -7.17 21.78
N PRO A 378 19.26 -6.21 21.51
CA PRO A 378 18.94 -4.79 21.55
C PRO A 378 18.09 -4.31 20.37
N GLU A 379 18.01 -5.09 19.28
CA GLU A 379 17.18 -4.77 18.11
C GLU A 379 15.68 -5.00 18.35
N GLY A 380 15.32 -5.68 19.44
CA GLY A 380 13.94 -6.02 19.78
C GLY A 380 13.30 -7.00 18.79
N LYS A 381 14.10 -7.85 18.15
CA LYS A 381 13.63 -8.92 17.27
C LYS A 381 13.17 -10.10 18.12
N ILE A 382 12.02 -10.67 17.80
CA ILE A 382 11.56 -11.89 18.49
C ILE A 382 12.40 -13.07 18.00
N PRO A 383 13.02 -13.85 18.89
CA PRO A 383 13.75 -15.04 18.47
C PRO A 383 12.77 -16.16 18.10
N TYR A 384 13.14 -16.96 17.10
CA TYR A 384 12.45 -18.22 16.81
C TYR A 384 12.81 -19.26 17.89
N ASP A 385 11.85 -19.60 18.75
CA ASP A 385 11.99 -20.53 19.86
C ASP A 385 10.69 -21.35 20.07
N PRO A 386 10.46 -22.39 19.26
CA PRO A 386 9.25 -23.21 19.34
C PRO A 386 9.15 -24.00 20.65
N GLU A 387 10.26 -24.27 21.33
CA GLU A 387 10.24 -24.96 22.62
C GLU A 387 9.76 -24.02 23.73
N ARG A 388 10.21 -22.76 23.73
CA ARG A 388 9.65 -21.72 24.61
C ARG A 388 8.17 -21.48 24.32
N ALA A 389 7.75 -21.49 23.07
CA ALA A 389 6.33 -21.40 22.71
C ALA A 389 5.49 -22.53 23.34
N LYS A 390 5.95 -23.79 23.23
CA LYS A 390 5.30 -24.94 23.90
C LYS A 390 5.26 -24.79 25.41
N GLN A 391 6.34 -24.28 26.03
CA GLN A 391 6.39 -24.06 27.48
C GLN A 391 5.37 -23.00 27.92
N ILE A 392 5.24 -21.90 27.18
CA ILE A 392 4.25 -20.85 27.46
C ILE A 392 2.84 -21.44 27.38
N LEU A 393 2.53 -22.20 26.34
CA LEU A 393 1.23 -22.86 26.17
C LEU A 393 0.94 -23.85 27.30
N ALA A 394 1.89 -24.71 27.64
CA ALA A 394 1.73 -25.67 28.73
C ALA A 394 1.50 -24.98 30.09
N GLN A 395 2.24 -23.91 30.39
CA GLN A 395 2.07 -23.12 31.63
C GLN A 395 0.72 -22.39 31.68
N ALA A 396 0.21 -21.95 30.53
CA ALA A 396 -1.11 -21.34 30.42
C ALA A 396 -2.26 -22.36 30.42
N GLY A 397 -1.96 -23.67 30.38
CA GLY A 397 -2.94 -24.75 30.53
C GLY A 397 -3.49 -25.32 29.22
N TYR A 398 -2.89 -24.97 28.08
CA TYR A 398 -3.21 -25.57 26.78
C TYR A 398 -2.67 -26.99 26.72
N LYS A 399 -3.51 -27.92 26.26
CA LYS A 399 -3.17 -29.35 26.20
C LYS A 399 -4.07 -30.06 25.20
N ASP A 400 -3.52 -31.05 24.54
CA ASP A 400 -4.29 -32.03 23.75
C ASP A 400 -5.04 -32.94 24.73
N VAL A 401 -6.37 -32.77 24.80
CA VAL A 401 -7.24 -33.57 25.69
C VAL A 401 -7.96 -34.71 24.98
N ASP A 402 -8.04 -34.68 23.65
CA ASP A 402 -8.79 -35.66 22.86
C ASP A 402 -7.91 -36.61 22.01
N GLY A 403 -6.60 -36.35 21.98
CA GLY A 403 -5.58 -37.16 21.30
C GLY A 403 -5.51 -36.92 19.79
N ASP A 404 -6.10 -35.84 19.27
CA ASP A 404 -6.08 -35.52 17.84
C ASP A 404 -4.76 -34.90 17.35
N GLY A 405 -3.85 -34.60 18.29
CA GLY A 405 -2.52 -34.03 18.02
C GLY A 405 -2.48 -32.50 18.09
N PHE A 406 -3.61 -31.84 18.36
CA PHE A 406 -3.70 -30.41 18.56
C PHE A 406 -4.10 -30.05 20.00
N LEU A 407 -3.77 -28.84 20.41
CA LEU A 407 -4.05 -28.33 21.74
C LEU A 407 -5.46 -27.75 21.80
N GLU A 408 -6.20 -28.10 22.84
CA GLU A 408 -7.38 -27.37 23.28
C GLU A 408 -7.00 -26.21 24.22
N THR A 409 -7.93 -25.26 24.35
CA THR A 409 -7.86 -24.19 25.36
C THR A 409 -7.88 -24.76 26.78
N PRO A 410 -7.53 -23.97 27.81
CA PRO A 410 -7.66 -24.40 29.21
C PRO A 410 -9.09 -24.77 29.63
N SER A 411 -10.12 -24.27 28.93
CA SER A 411 -11.52 -24.65 29.12
C SER A 411 -11.92 -25.94 28.38
N GLY A 412 -11.04 -26.50 27.54
CA GLY A 412 -11.28 -27.71 26.75
C GLY A 412 -11.96 -27.44 25.41
N GLU A 413 -11.95 -26.20 24.92
CA GLU A 413 -12.49 -25.85 23.60
C GLU A 413 -11.45 -26.10 22.51
N LYS A 414 -11.89 -26.58 21.34
CA LYS A 414 -11.02 -26.77 20.17
C LYS A 414 -10.49 -25.44 19.67
N ILE A 415 -9.21 -25.43 19.28
CA ILE A 415 -8.57 -24.28 18.66
C ILE A 415 -8.55 -24.52 17.16
N GLU A 416 -9.20 -23.67 16.39
CA GLU A 416 -9.16 -23.70 14.92
C GLU A 416 -8.89 -22.28 14.41
N LEU A 417 -7.67 -22.06 13.91
CA LEU A 417 -7.25 -20.75 13.40
C LEU A 417 -7.03 -20.81 11.89
N ASN A 418 -7.26 -19.69 11.22
CA ASN A 418 -6.99 -19.52 9.81
C ASN A 418 -6.31 -18.17 9.56
N ILE A 419 -5.34 -18.16 8.65
CA ILE A 419 -4.63 -16.96 8.23
C ILE A 419 -5.17 -16.52 6.88
N ILE A 420 -5.97 -15.44 6.86
CA ILE A 420 -6.50 -14.90 5.61
C ILE A 420 -5.48 -14.01 4.90
N VAL A 421 -5.42 -14.15 3.57
CA VAL A 421 -4.60 -13.34 2.65
C VAL A 421 -5.33 -13.16 1.31
N PRO A 422 -5.04 -12.11 0.52
CA PRO A 422 -5.56 -12.02 -0.83
C PRO A 422 -5.01 -13.12 -1.76
N THR A 423 -5.88 -13.74 -2.54
CA THR A 423 -5.51 -14.72 -3.56
C THR A 423 -4.70 -14.05 -4.66
N GLY A 424 -3.61 -14.70 -5.11
CA GLY A 424 -2.69 -14.17 -6.12
C GLY A 424 -1.55 -13.34 -5.56
N TRP A 425 -1.58 -12.97 -4.28
CA TRP A 425 -0.46 -12.35 -3.58
C TRP A 425 0.47 -13.44 -3.04
N THR A 426 1.22 -14.03 -3.98
CA THR A 426 1.96 -15.28 -3.78
C THR A 426 2.99 -15.24 -2.65
N ASP A 427 3.62 -14.09 -2.40
CA ASP A 427 4.52 -13.89 -1.25
C ASP A 427 3.77 -14.06 0.08
N TRP A 428 2.60 -13.43 0.22
CA TRP A 428 1.77 -13.56 1.42
C TRP A 428 1.16 -14.94 1.59
N MET A 429 0.76 -15.59 0.50
CA MET A 429 0.29 -16.98 0.53
C MET A 429 1.37 -17.92 1.05
N ILE A 430 2.61 -17.81 0.55
CA ILE A 430 3.75 -18.61 1.04
C ILE A 430 4.06 -18.28 2.50
N ALA A 431 4.03 -16.99 2.89
CA ALA A 431 4.25 -16.60 4.28
C ALA A 431 3.18 -17.19 5.23
N ALA A 432 1.90 -17.14 4.84
CA ALA A 432 0.80 -17.71 5.61
C ALA A 432 0.95 -19.25 5.76
N ASP A 433 1.31 -19.96 4.69
CA ASP A 433 1.55 -21.40 4.73
C ASP A 433 2.72 -21.76 5.66
N LEU A 434 3.83 -21.02 5.59
CA LEU A 434 5.00 -21.24 6.46
C LEU A 434 4.67 -20.97 7.93
N ILE A 435 3.97 -19.87 8.22
CA ILE A 435 3.52 -19.54 9.57
C ILE A 435 2.57 -20.62 10.09
N ALA A 436 1.56 -21.02 9.31
CA ALA A 436 0.62 -22.07 9.71
C ALA A 436 1.35 -23.38 10.02
N HIS A 437 2.29 -23.79 9.17
CA HIS A 437 3.11 -24.98 9.39
C HIS A 437 3.97 -24.89 10.67
N ASP A 438 4.55 -23.73 10.97
CA ASP A 438 5.30 -23.53 12.21
C ASP A 438 4.41 -23.61 13.46
N LEU A 439 3.19 -23.08 13.39
CA LEU A 439 2.21 -23.16 14.47
C LEU A 439 1.69 -24.59 14.68
N GLN A 440 1.55 -25.37 13.61
CA GLN A 440 1.22 -26.80 13.73
C GLN A 440 2.31 -27.59 14.48
N LYS A 441 3.60 -27.24 14.34
CA LYS A 441 4.71 -27.90 15.07
C LYS A 441 4.65 -27.72 16.59
N ILE A 442 3.96 -26.68 17.07
CA ILE A 442 3.74 -26.47 18.50
C ILE A 442 2.36 -26.98 18.97
N GLY A 443 1.61 -27.64 18.09
CA GLY A 443 0.31 -28.25 18.39
C GLY A 443 -0.90 -27.34 18.17
N LEU A 444 -0.77 -26.21 17.46
CA LEU A 444 -1.94 -25.39 17.12
C LEU A 444 -2.51 -25.78 15.75
N ASN A 445 -3.82 -26.01 15.66
CA ASN A 445 -4.48 -26.27 14.38
C ASN A 445 -4.70 -24.96 13.63
N VAL A 446 -3.77 -24.65 12.72
CA VAL A 446 -3.79 -23.43 11.92
C VAL A 446 -3.64 -23.76 10.44
N VAL A 447 -4.40 -23.09 9.56
CA VAL A 447 -4.29 -23.23 8.10
C VAL A 447 -4.25 -21.87 7.40
N ALA A 448 -3.56 -21.76 6.26
CA ALA A 448 -3.70 -20.59 5.40
C ALA A 448 -5.04 -20.65 4.64
N ASN A 449 -5.69 -19.50 4.46
CA ASN A 449 -6.96 -19.39 3.77
C ASN A 449 -6.96 -18.20 2.79
N PRO A 450 -6.40 -18.36 1.58
CA PRO A 450 -6.43 -17.32 0.56
C PRO A 450 -7.87 -17.06 0.10
N VAL A 451 -8.26 -15.79 0.05
CA VAL A 451 -9.60 -15.36 -0.38
C VAL A 451 -9.50 -14.25 -1.45
N ASP A 452 -10.54 -14.01 -2.23
CA ASP A 452 -10.57 -12.89 -3.19
C ASP A 452 -10.33 -11.54 -2.48
N TYR A 453 -9.74 -10.55 -3.16
CA TYR A 453 -9.40 -9.25 -2.57
C TYR A 453 -10.63 -8.52 -1.98
N GLY A 454 -11.79 -8.60 -2.63
CA GLY A 454 -13.03 -8.04 -2.09
C GLY A 454 -13.52 -8.78 -0.85
N ALA A 455 -13.45 -10.12 -0.86
CA ALA A 455 -13.81 -10.96 0.29
C ALA A 455 -12.85 -10.75 1.48
N TYR A 456 -11.55 -10.59 1.22
CA TYR A 456 -10.54 -10.26 2.23
C TYR A 456 -10.96 -9.02 3.02
N TRP A 457 -11.27 -7.92 2.32
CA TRP A 457 -11.72 -6.69 2.98
C TRP A 457 -13.07 -6.83 3.67
N GLY A 458 -14.00 -7.61 3.10
CA GLY A 458 -15.27 -7.94 3.76
C GLY A 458 -15.06 -8.63 5.11
N MET A 459 -14.14 -9.60 5.18
CA MET A 459 -13.79 -10.30 6.42
C MET A 459 -13.04 -9.40 7.42
N ILE A 460 -12.08 -8.60 6.96
CA ILE A 460 -11.34 -7.65 7.81
C ILE A 460 -12.30 -6.65 8.47
N ASN A 461 -13.16 -5.99 7.69
CA ASN A 461 -14.11 -5.00 8.19
C ASN A 461 -15.18 -5.63 9.11
N GLY A 462 -15.61 -6.84 8.79
CA GLY A 462 -16.61 -7.59 9.56
C GLY A 462 -16.07 -8.34 10.78
N ALA A 463 -14.76 -8.30 11.05
CA ALA A 463 -14.10 -9.15 12.04
C ALA A 463 -14.35 -10.66 11.83
N GLY A 464 -14.51 -11.09 10.57
CA GLY A 464 -14.85 -12.46 10.19
C GLY A 464 -13.66 -13.41 10.03
N TYR A 465 -12.54 -13.11 10.69
CA TYR A 465 -11.28 -13.85 10.58
C TYR A 465 -10.71 -14.15 11.97
N THR A 466 -9.76 -15.09 12.07
CA THR A 466 -9.01 -15.31 13.33
C THR A 466 -7.64 -14.63 13.24
N LEU A 467 -6.85 -14.99 12.23
CA LEU A 467 -5.58 -14.36 11.90
C LEU A 467 -5.63 -13.75 10.49
N ALA A 468 -4.93 -12.64 10.29
CA ALA A 468 -4.79 -12.03 8.98
C ALA A 468 -3.37 -11.51 8.78
N LEU A 469 -2.77 -11.75 7.62
CA LEU A 469 -1.66 -10.90 7.20
C LEU A 469 -2.25 -9.59 6.69
N GLY A 470 -1.67 -8.48 7.14
CA GLY A 470 -2.07 -7.12 6.83
C GLY A 470 -0.86 -6.20 6.79
N TRP A 471 -1.10 -4.90 6.59
CA TRP A 471 -0.05 -3.89 6.64
C TRP A 471 -0.40 -2.78 7.63
N THR A 472 0.60 -2.00 8.01
CA THR A 472 0.40 -0.68 8.63
C THR A 472 0.51 0.43 7.59
N ASN A 473 0.21 1.66 7.98
CA ASN A 473 0.67 2.82 7.22
C ASN A 473 2.21 2.85 7.13
N SER A 474 2.74 3.52 6.10
CA SER A 474 4.16 3.86 6.06
C SER A 474 4.48 4.84 7.19
N PRO A 475 5.68 4.79 7.79
CA PRO A 475 6.09 5.71 8.84
C PRO A 475 5.88 7.17 8.46
N SER A 476 5.20 7.93 9.32
CA SER A 476 5.00 9.37 9.14
C SER A 476 6.19 10.18 9.68
N PHE A 477 6.13 11.51 9.54
CA PHE A 477 7.13 12.39 10.14
C PHE A 477 7.14 12.34 11.69
N TYR A 478 6.09 11.79 12.30
CA TYR A 478 5.92 11.65 13.75
C TYR A 478 6.06 10.19 14.24
N HIS A 479 6.63 9.31 13.41
CA HIS A 479 6.89 7.91 13.77
C HIS A 479 7.80 7.83 14.99
N PRO A 480 7.54 6.94 15.98
CA PRO A 480 6.62 5.78 15.94
C PRO A 480 5.16 6.02 16.36
N TRP A 481 4.78 7.23 16.76
CA TRP A 481 3.43 7.47 17.30
C TRP A 481 2.32 7.07 16.32
N ASP A 482 2.47 7.37 15.03
CA ASP A 482 1.48 7.00 14.01
C ASP A 482 1.31 5.49 13.87
N THR A 483 2.41 4.73 13.93
CA THR A 483 2.35 3.26 13.90
C THR A 483 1.69 2.71 15.16
N TYR A 484 2.02 3.25 16.34
CA TYR A 484 1.37 2.86 17.59
C TYR A 484 -0.13 3.13 17.55
N ARG A 485 -0.53 4.33 17.12
CA ARG A 485 -1.95 4.65 16.94
C ARG A 485 -2.61 3.69 15.96
N TYR A 486 -1.98 3.44 14.81
CA TYR A 486 -2.54 2.57 13.79
C TYR A 486 -2.77 1.15 14.30
N VAL A 487 -1.95 0.62 15.21
CA VAL A 487 -2.09 -0.76 15.69
C VAL A 487 -2.89 -0.85 16.99
N LEU A 488 -2.78 0.15 17.89
CA LEU A 488 -3.21 0.04 19.28
C LEU A 488 -4.43 0.90 19.66
N ASP A 489 -4.81 1.88 18.84
CA ASP A 489 -5.87 2.82 19.21
C ASP A 489 -7.27 2.17 19.08
N PRO A 490 -8.00 1.95 20.19
CA PRO A 490 -9.32 1.31 20.15
C PRO A 490 -10.41 2.18 19.50
N ARG A 491 -10.12 3.46 19.22
CA ARG A 491 -11.02 4.37 18.50
C ARG A 491 -10.99 4.14 16.99
N LEU A 492 -10.00 3.41 16.49
CA LEU A 492 -9.88 3.03 15.09
C LEU A 492 -10.49 1.66 14.82
N THR A 493 -10.91 1.47 13.58
CA THR A 493 -11.36 0.19 13.04
C THR A 493 -10.86 0.05 11.59
N PRO A 494 -10.76 -1.19 11.07
CA PRO A 494 -10.39 -1.38 9.68
C PRO A 494 -11.28 -0.58 8.72
N PRO A 495 -10.74 -0.08 7.59
CA PRO A 495 -9.34 -0.18 7.17
C PRO A 495 -8.42 0.89 7.80
N THR A 496 -8.97 1.85 8.54
CA THR A 496 -8.25 3.05 9.01
C THR A 496 -7.20 2.80 10.10
N GLY A 497 -7.25 1.64 10.74
CA GLY A 497 -6.33 1.20 11.79
C GLY A 497 -6.97 0.11 12.65
N ASN A 498 -6.23 -0.38 13.63
CA ASN A 498 -6.61 -1.40 14.61
C ASN A 498 -7.32 -2.60 13.99
N TRP A 499 -6.69 -3.23 12.98
CA TRP A 499 -7.36 -4.31 12.25
C TRP A 499 -7.75 -5.47 13.16
N GLY A 500 -6.95 -5.70 14.21
CA GLY A 500 -7.19 -6.72 15.23
C GLY A 500 -8.30 -6.41 16.23
N PHE A 501 -8.92 -5.22 16.21
CA PHE A 501 -9.89 -4.79 17.22
C PHE A 501 -9.34 -4.85 18.67
N TYR A 502 -8.05 -4.60 18.84
CA TYR A 502 -7.41 -4.53 20.14
C TYR A 502 -8.03 -3.40 20.98
N ASN A 503 -8.38 -3.71 22.23
CA ASN A 503 -9.05 -2.78 23.11
C ASN A 503 -8.37 -2.73 24.49
N ASN A 504 -7.48 -1.76 24.66
CA ASN A 504 -6.75 -1.54 25.90
C ASN A 504 -6.77 -0.05 26.27
N SER A 505 -7.40 0.28 27.40
CA SER A 505 -7.53 1.67 27.86
C SER A 505 -6.19 2.30 28.22
N LYS A 506 -5.21 1.52 28.68
CA LYS A 506 -3.87 2.03 29.00
C LYS A 506 -3.11 2.39 27.73
N ALA A 507 -3.25 1.59 26.67
CA ALA A 507 -2.67 1.92 25.37
C ALA A 507 -3.22 3.26 24.84
N LEU A 508 -4.55 3.46 24.94
CA LEU A 508 -5.18 4.73 24.57
C LEU A 508 -4.67 5.91 25.42
N GLU A 509 -4.60 5.74 26.74
CA GLU A 509 -4.08 6.76 27.65
C GLU A 509 -2.64 7.16 27.27
N LEU A 510 -1.76 6.18 27.07
CA LEU A 510 -0.36 6.42 26.68
C LEU A 510 -0.24 7.13 25.32
N LEU A 511 -1.06 6.76 24.33
CA LEU A 511 -1.09 7.44 23.03
C LEU A 511 -1.50 8.91 23.16
N VAL A 512 -2.51 9.19 23.97
CA VAL A 512 -3.02 10.55 24.20
C VAL A 512 -1.99 11.41 24.95
N GLU A 513 -1.31 10.86 25.96
CA GLU A 513 -0.30 11.61 26.70
C GLU A 513 1.00 11.77 25.91
N ALA A 514 1.42 10.76 25.14
CA ALA A 514 2.56 10.87 24.22
C ALA A 514 2.38 12.01 23.21
N ALA A 515 1.16 12.19 22.70
CA ALA A 515 0.83 13.26 21.76
C ALA A 515 0.94 14.69 22.35
N LYS A 516 0.97 14.81 23.68
CA LYS A 516 1.06 16.09 24.41
C LYS A 516 2.45 16.34 24.99
N ALA A 517 3.39 15.41 24.82
CA ALA A 517 4.72 15.53 25.40
C ALA A 517 5.45 16.79 24.90
N GLU A 518 6.09 17.52 25.82
CA GLU A 518 6.76 18.80 25.54
C GLU A 518 8.27 18.64 25.27
N SER A 519 8.78 17.40 25.33
CA SER A 519 10.18 17.10 25.02
C SER A 519 10.37 15.69 24.48
N SER A 520 11.47 15.47 23.76
CA SER A 520 11.88 14.13 23.34
C SER A 520 12.14 13.18 24.52
N GLU A 521 12.60 13.70 25.66
CA GLU A 521 12.81 12.90 26.88
C GLU A 521 11.48 12.40 27.46
N GLU A 522 10.48 13.29 27.55
CA GLU A 522 9.14 12.93 28.01
C GLU A 522 8.46 11.97 27.04
N LEU A 523 8.55 12.23 25.73
CA LEU A 523 8.01 11.37 24.70
C LEU A 523 8.59 9.95 24.78
N MET A 524 9.90 9.83 25.01
CA MET A 524 10.56 8.53 25.15
C MET A 524 10.09 7.75 26.40
N LYS A 525 9.67 8.43 27.47
CA LYS A 525 9.06 7.75 28.64
C LYS A 525 7.74 7.08 28.25
N TYR A 526 6.87 7.79 27.54
CA TYR A 526 5.61 7.20 27.05
C TYR A 526 5.85 6.08 26.03
N TYR A 527 6.79 6.26 25.09
CA TYR A 527 7.12 5.21 24.13
C TYR A 527 7.72 3.96 24.78
N THR A 528 8.48 4.11 25.86
CA THR A 528 9.00 2.97 26.64
C THR A 528 7.85 2.18 27.26
N GLU A 529 6.86 2.84 27.85
CA GLU A 529 5.68 2.17 28.42
C GLU A 529 4.80 1.52 27.33
N ILE A 530 4.66 2.17 26.17
CA ILE A 530 3.97 1.57 25.01
C ILE A 530 4.71 0.31 24.52
N GLN A 531 6.03 0.35 24.39
CA GLN A 531 6.83 -0.81 23.97
C GLN A 531 6.73 -1.95 24.97
N LYS A 532 6.74 -1.65 26.27
CA LYS A 532 6.54 -2.65 27.32
C LYS A 532 5.17 -3.32 27.19
N LEU A 533 4.10 -2.52 27.03
CA LEU A 533 2.75 -3.03 26.78
C LEU A 533 2.69 -3.90 25.53
N ILE A 534 3.33 -3.49 24.42
CA ILE A 534 3.40 -4.30 23.19
C ILE A 534 4.08 -5.64 23.46
N TYR A 535 5.18 -5.67 24.22
CA TYR A 535 5.91 -6.92 24.53
C TYR A 535 5.13 -7.84 25.49
N GLU A 536 4.30 -7.25 26.36
CA GLU A 536 3.49 -7.98 27.32
C GLU A 536 2.18 -8.51 26.72
N ASP A 537 1.55 -7.77 25.81
CA ASP A 537 0.24 -8.13 25.26
C ASP A 537 0.31 -8.75 23.87
N ILE A 538 1.36 -8.50 23.08
CA ILE A 538 1.49 -8.95 21.68
C ILE A 538 0.19 -8.66 20.88
N PRO A 539 -0.18 -7.38 20.69
CA PRO A 539 -1.44 -7.01 20.04
C PRO A 539 -1.50 -7.42 18.56
N ALA A 540 -0.36 -7.44 17.88
CA ALA A 540 -0.12 -7.98 16.54
C ALA A 540 1.38 -8.28 16.41
N VAL A 541 1.78 -9.15 15.48
CA VAL A 541 3.20 -9.52 15.29
C VAL A 541 3.72 -8.94 13.97
N PRO A 542 4.79 -8.13 13.97
CA PRO A 542 5.42 -7.70 12.73
C PRO A 542 6.21 -8.86 12.10
N ILE A 543 5.85 -9.23 10.87
CA ILE A 543 6.41 -10.39 10.15
C ILE A 543 7.59 -9.97 9.27
N ALA A 544 7.41 -8.90 8.52
CA ALA A 544 8.40 -8.35 7.59
C ALA A 544 8.25 -6.82 7.51
N TYR A 545 9.28 -6.14 7.03
CA TYR A 545 9.05 -4.83 6.45
C TYR A 545 8.56 -5.06 5.02
N SER A 546 7.36 -4.58 4.68
CA SER A 546 7.01 -4.49 3.28
C SER A 546 8.03 -3.58 2.59
N VAL A 547 8.25 -3.82 1.31
CA VAL A 547 9.08 -2.95 0.50
C VAL A 547 8.20 -2.14 -0.45
N GLN A 548 8.74 -1.04 -0.94
CA GLN A 548 8.18 -0.35 -2.10
C GLN A 548 8.42 -1.23 -3.31
N TRP A 549 7.43 -2.07 -3.66
CA TRP A 549 7.49 -2.84 -4.89
C TRP A 549 7.62 -1.86 -6.04
N TYR A 550 8.78 -1.90 -6.67
CA TYR A 550 9.18 -0.95 -7.68
C TYR A 550 10.14 -1.64 -8.63
N ALA A 551 9.59 -2.02 -9.76
CA ALA A 551 10.30 -2.56 -10.88
C ALA A 551 9.95 -1.75 -12.12
N TYR A 552 10.94 -1.50 -12.98
CA TYR A 552 10.74 -0.69 -14.17
C TYR A 552 11.43 -1.28 -15.39
N SER A 553 10.90 -0.94 -16.56
CA SER A 553 11.49 -1.27 -17.87
C SER A 553 11.99 -0.01 -18.56
N GLU A 554 13.26 -0.04 -18.99
CA GLU A 554 13.87 1.03 -19.78
C GLU A 554 13.66 0.86 -21.30
N LYS A 555 12.64 0.09 -21.71
CA LYS A 555 12.36 -0.14 -23.13
C LYS A 555 11.90 1.14 -23.84
N TYR A 556 11.06 1.95 -23.17
CA TYR A 556 10.49 3.18 -23.72
C TYR A 556 10.76 4.43 -22.87
N TRP A 557 10.99 4.25 -21.56
CA TRP A 557 11.14 5.36 -20.61
C TRP A 557 12.44 5.22 -19.82
N THR A 558 13.18 6.32 -19.67
CA THR A 558 14.39 6.44 -18.85
C THR A 558 14.20 7.56 -17.81
N GLY A 559 15.10 7.67 -16.84
CA GLY A 559 15.00 8.67 -15.76
C GLY A 559 14.27 8.20 -14.50
N TRP A 560 14.02 6.90 -14.42
CA TRP A 560 13.57 6.20 -13.23
C TRP A 560 14.47 6.53 -12.02
N PRO A 561 13.88 6.88 -10.86
CA PRO A 561 14.65 7.00 -9.63
C PRO A 561 15.25 5.65 -9.22
N ASN A 562 16.53 5.65 -8.86
CA ASN A 562 17.27 4.49 -8.38
C ASN A 562 18.49 4.95 -7.58
N GLU A 563 19.36 4.05 -7.15
CA GLU A 563 20.54 4.38 -6.34
C GLU A 563 21.53 5.32 -7.05
N ASP A 564 21.61 5.30 -8.39
CA ASP A 564 22.46 6.22 -9.16
C ASP A 564 21.74 7.55 -9.45
N ASN A 565 20.42 7.59 -9.32
CA ASN A 565 19.55 8.74 -9.58
C ASN A 565 18.50 8.92 -8.45
N PRO A 566 18.90 9.14 -7.18
CA PRO A 566 18.00 9.01 -6.02
C PRO A 566 17.19 10.29 -5.74
N TRP A 567 16.86 11.08 -6.77
CA TRP A 567 16.19 12.38 -6.62
C TRP A 567 14.75 12.26 -6.06
N TRP A 568 14.13 11.10 -6.19
CA TRP A 568 12.82 10.80 -5.64
C TRP A 568 12.82 9.42 -4.99
N THR A 569 12.09 9.30 -3.87
CA THR A 569 12.16 8.12 -3.02
C THR A 569 10.86 7.35 -2.90
N GLU A 570 9.74 7.95 -3.30
CA GLU A 570 8.41 7.33 -3.27
C GLU A 570 8.07 6.81 -4.65
N VAL A 571 8.45 5.55 -4.87
CA VAL A 571 8.61 4.97 -6.21
C VAL A 571 7.60 3.87 -6.52
N ALA A 572 6.94 3.30 -5.52
CA ALA A 572 5.90 2.30 -5.73
C ALA A 572 4.61 2.95 -6.27
N PRO A 573 3.97 2.38 -7.31
CA PRO A 573 2.81 3.00 -7.98
C PRO A 573 1.56 3.10 -7.10
N TYR A 574 1.44 2.27 -6.07
CA TYR A 574 0.30 2.22 -5.16
C TYR A 574 0.46 3.05 -3.89
N ARG A 575 1.63 3.66 -3.66
CA ARG A 575 2.00 4.18 -2.34
C ARG A 575 1.06 5.30 -1.90
N GLU A 576 0.27 4.99 -0.88
CA GLU A 576 -0.81 5.87 -0.43
C GLU A 576 -0.28 7.17 0.16
N TYR A 577 -1.01 8.27 -0.08
CA TYR A 577 -0.73 9.60 0.48
C TYR A 577 0.72 10.05 0.32
N SER A 578 1.40 9.61 -0.75
CA SER A 578 2.76 10.02 -1.10
C SER A 578 2.91 10.45 -2.56
N LEU A 579 1.78 10.46 -3.27
CA LEU A 579 1.62 10.92 -4.65
C LEU A 579 2.72 10.37 -5.58
N PRO A 580 2.72 9.04 -5.87
CA PRO A 580 3.67 8.42 -6.81
C PRO A 580 3.74 9.12 -8.18
N LEU A 581 2.73 9.94 -8.53
CA LEU A 581 2.76 10.84 -9.70
C LEU A 581 4.06 11.62 -9.86
N TRP A 582 4.70 12.05 -8.76
CA TRP A 582 5.85 12.96 -8.82
C TRP A 582 7.03 12.32 -9.54
N LEU A 583 7.20 11.01 -9.43
CA LEU A 583 8.20 10.24 -10.18
C LEU A 583 8.10 10.50 -11.68
N LEU A 584 6.88 10.66 -12.22
CA LEU A 584 6.64 10.82 -13.66
C LEU A 584 7.27 12.11 -14.22
N PHE A 585 7.62 13.09 -13.38
CA PHE A 585 8.28 14.32 -13.79
C PHE A 585 9.76 14.13 -14.14
N GLY A 586 10.40 13.09 -13.60
CA GLY A 586 11.77 12.72 -13.96
C GLY A 586 11.86 11.83 -15.20
N LEU A 587 10.73 11.27 -15.67
CA LEU A 587 10.72 10.35 -16.80
C LEU A 587 10.86 11.09 -18.14
N LYS A 588 11.68 10.50 -19.01
CA LYS A 588 11.91 10.95 -20.39
C LYS A 588 11.78 9.79 -21.36
N LYS A 589 11.44 10.07 -22.62
CA LYS A 589 11.42 9.03 -23.64
C LYS A 589 12.84 8.51 -23.83
N LYS A 590 12.96 7.23 -24.14
CA LYS A 590 14.27 6.60 -24.34
C LYS A 590 15.09 7.36 -25.39
N GLY A 591 16.31 7.73 -25.01
CA GLY A 591 17.24 8.48 -25.85
C GLY A 591 17.21 10.00 -25.64
N GLU A 592 16.21 10.53 -24.92
CA GLU A 592 16.21 11.92 -24.49
C GLU A 592 17.12 12.13 -23.26
N PRO A 593 17.71 13.33 -23.08
CA PRO A 593 18.51 13.64 -21.90
C PRO A 593 17.68 13.54 -20.62
N VAL A 594 18.21 12.80 -19.65
CA VAL A 594 17.62 12.66 -18.32
C VAL A 594 18.25 13.68 -17.38
N SER A 595 17.41 14.43 -16.67
CA SER A 595 17.83 15.31 -15.58
C SER A 595 16.76 15.33 -14.49
N PRO A 596 17.12 15.20 -13.20
CA PRO A 596 16.18 15.40 -12.10
C PRO A 596 15.46 16.76 -12.20
N PRO A 597 14.17 16.85 -11.83
CA PRO A 597 13.46 18.12 -11.78
C PRO A 597 14.11 19.07 -10.78
N GLN A 598 14.36 20.32 -11.19
CA GLN A 598 15.03 21.31 -10.32
C GLN A 598 14.19 21.68 -9.09
N TRP A 599 12.86 21.65 -9.19
CA TRP A 599 11.96 21.90 -8.06
C TRP A 599 12.11 20.86 -6.94
N ALA A 600 12.54 19.63 -7.28
CA ALA A 600 12.67 18.51 -6.35
C ALA A 600 13.96 18.57 -5.51
N LYS A 601 14.46 19.78 -5.25
CA LYS A 601 15.57 20.06 -4.34
C LYS A 601 15.09 20.87 -3.14
N PRO A 602 15.79 20.81 -1.99
CA PRO A 602 15.60 21.76 -0.90
C PRO A 602 15.70 23.23 -1.35
N LYS A 603 15.02 24.13 -0.65
CA LYS A 603 15.03 25.58 -0.96
C LYS A 603 16.44 26.18 -0.96
N ASP A 604 17.30 25.77 -0.05
CA ASP A 604 18.70 26.17 0.05
C ASP A 604 19.58 25.65 -1.11
N GLU A 605 19.11 24.64 -1.84
CA GLU A 605 19.72 24.13 -3.07
C GLU A 605 19.06 24.65 -4.36
N GLY A 606 18.17 25.64 -4.23
CA GLY A 606 17.47 26.27 -5.35
C GLY A 606 16.28 25.48 -5.89
N GLY A 607 15.71 24.56 -5.09
CA GLY A 607 14.40 23.96 -5.36
C GLY A 607 13.29 24.56 -4.47
N ILE A 608 12.23 23.80 -4.22
CA ILE A 608 11.07 24.26 -3.42
C ILE A 608 10.75 23.37 -2.22
N LEU A 609 11.45 22.24 -2.07
CA LEU A 609 11.19 21.31 -0.98
C LEU A 609 11.51 21.96 0.37
N ILE A 610 10.64 21.75 1.34
CA ILE A 610 10.77 22.26 2.71
C ILE A 610 11.32 21.13 3.57
N PRO A 611 12.56 21.22 4.10
CA PRO A 611 13.08 20.23 5.04
C PRO A 611 12.14 20.03 6.23
N ASN A 612 11.88 18.78 6.63
CA ASN A 612 10.97 18.50 7.74
C ASN A 612 11.42 19.15 9.07
N LYS A 613 12.73 19.33 9.25
CA LYS A 613 13.29 20.08 10.40
C LYS A 613 12.73 21.50 10.51
N GLU A 614 12.38 22.16 9.40
CA GLU A 614 11.80 23.50 9.42
C GLU A 614 10.36 23.46 9.94
N VAL A 615 9.58 22.46 9.51
CA VAL A 615 8.22 22.21 10.01
C VAL A 615 8.26 21.91 11.52
N LEU A 616 9.18 21.04 11.92
CA LEU A 616 9.38 20.68 13.33
C LEU A 616 9.94 21.83 14.17
N SER A 617 10.74 22.74 13.61
CA SER A 617 11.27 23.90 14.34
C SER A 617 10.19 24.92 14.72
N GLN A 618 9.06 24.92 14.00
CA GLN A 618 7.88 25.70 14.37
C GLN A 618 7.13 25.09 15.56
N LEU A 619 7.38 23.82 15.87
CA LEU A 619 6.92 23.15 17.09
C LEU A 619 7.89 23.50 18.21
N SER A 620 7.53 24.46 19.06
CA SER A 620 8.32 24.92 20.22
C SER A 620 9.04 23.77 20.95
N GLY A 621 10.35 23.64 20.78
CA GLY A 621 11.26 22.84 21.63
C GLY A 621 11.20 21.30 21.55
N VAL A 622 10.22 20.68 20.91
CA VAL A 622 9.97 19.24 21.11
C VAL A 622 10.72 18.30 20.14
N PHE A 623 11.04 18.75 18.91
CA PHE A 623 11.27 17.82 17.78
C PHE A 623 12.53 18.04 16.91
N VAL A 624 13.66 18.48 17.45
CA VAL A 624 14.89 18.51 16.62
C VAL A 624 16.09 17.86 17.33
N PRO A 625 16.21 16.52 17.31
CA PRO A 625 17.53 15.90 17.40
C PRO A 625 18.27 16.18 16.08
N GLU A 626 19.48 16.73 16.16
CA GLU A 626 20.39 16.81 15.01
C GLU A 626 20.73 15.38 14.54
N VAL A 627 20.22 14.99 13.37
CA VAL A 627 20.62 13.73 12.71
C VAL A 627 21.50 14.07 11.51
N ASN A 628 22.77 13.68 11.57
CA ASN A 628 23.67 13.72 10.41
C ASN A 628 23.22 12.63 9.41
N VAL A 629 22.69 13.06 8.26
CA VAL A 629 22.06 12.22 7.22
C VAL A 629 23.09 11.46 6.35
N THR A 630 24.34 11.34 6.78
CA THR A 630 25.42 10.75 5.94
C THR A 630 25.52 9.23 5.98
N GLU A 631 24.73 8.51 6.77
CA GLU A 631 24.70 7.04 6.70
C GLU A 631 23.82 6.57 5.53
N THR A 632 24.43 6.54 4.35
CA THR A 632 23.97 5.68 3.25
C THR A 632 23.78 4.26 3.75
N PHE A 633 22.70 3.59 3.33
CA PHE A 633 22.38 2.19 3.61
C PHE A 633 23.57 1.26 3.33
N THR A 634 24.45 1.07 4.30
CA THR A 634 25.38 -0.06 4.33
C THR A 634 24.75 -1.13 5.19
N THR A 635 24.22 -2.17 4.56
CA THR A 635 24.08 -3.46 5.23
C THR A 635 25.48 -3.87 5.66
N SER A 636 25.84 -3.65 6.92
CA SER A 636 27.01 -4.30 7.50
C SER A 636 26.70 -5.78 7.61
N SER A 637 26.81 -6.51 6.49
CA SER A 637 27.24 -7.90 6.58
C SER A 637 28.72 -7.81 6.92
N THR A 638 29.06 -7.93 8.19
CA THR A 638 30.39 -8.41 8.55
C THR A 638 30.56 -9.76 7.87
N SER A 639 31.23 -9.76 6.71
CA SER A 639 31.82 -10.97 6.16
C SER A 639 32.94 -11.35 7.11
N GLU A 640 32.61 -12.07 8.18
CA GLU A 640 33.61 -12.91 8.82
C GLU A 640 34.02 -13.96 7.79
N THR A 641 35.16 -13.71 7.16
CA THR A 641 35.91 -14.69 6.39
C THR A 641 36.34 -15.81 7.33
N GLU A 642 35.43 -16.75 7.63
CA GLU A 642 35.84 -18.08 8.03
C GLU A 642 36.37 -18.80 6.80
N THR A 643 37.69 -18.92 6.74
CA THR A 643 38.40 -19.79 5.80
C THR A 643 37.96 -21.23 6.01
N GLN A 644 36.99 -21.69 5.22
CA GLN A 644 36.71 -23.11 5.07
C GLN A 644 37.80 -23.78 4.21
N PRO A 645 38.28 -24.99 4.56
CA PRO A 645 39.33 -25.67 3.79
C PRO A 645 38.81 -26.09 2.41
N GLN A 646 39.65 -25.92 1.39
CA GLN A 646 39.35 -26.34 0.01
C GLN A 646 38.95 -27.83 -0.07
N PRO A 647 37.82 -28.17 -0.71
CA PRO A 647 37.55 -29.55 -1.08
C PRO A 647 38.48 -29.97 -2.22
N GLN A 648 39.28 -31.02 -1.98
CA GLN A 648 40.01 -31.71 -3.04
C GLN A 648 39.04 -32.25 -4.09
N ALA A 649 39.33 -32.00 -5.37
CA ALA A 649 38.55 -32.48 -6.51
C ALA A 649 38.50 -34.02 -6.55
N PRO A 650 37.32 -34.66 -6.68
CA PRO A 650 37.24 -36.06 -7.02
C PRO A 650 37.42 -36.28 -8.52
N ALA A 651 38.16 -37.33 -8.85
CA ALA A 651 38.47 -37.77 -10.20
C ALA A 651 37.22 -38.05 -11.06
N SER A 652 37.38 -37.75 -12.35
CA SER A 652 36.44 -37.96 -13.45
C SER A 652 35.68 -39.30 -13.41
N SER A 653 34.35 -39.25 -13.55
CA SER A 653 33.58 -40.38 -14.09
C SER A 653 32.43 -39.90 -14.98
N SER A 654 32.71 -39.93 -16.28
CA SER A 654 31.75 -39.84 -17.37
C SER A 654 30.81 -41.05 -17.35
N ARG A 655 29.61 -40.95 -16.76
CA ARG A 655 28.55 -41.97 -16.95
C ARG A 655 27.10 -41.58 -16.66
N PHE A 656 26.78 -40.32 -16.36
CA PHE A 656 25.40 -39.93 -15.99
C PHE A 656 24.58 -39.17 -17.06
N ILE A 657 25.13 -38.92 -18.26
CA ILE A 657 24.43 -38.14 -19.31
C ILE A 657 23.55 -39.00 -20.23
N VAL A 658 23.55 -40.33 -20.09
CA VAL A 658 22.77 -41.23 -20.98
C VAL A 658 21.34 -41.51 -20.48
N GLY A 659 21.00 -41.17 -19.22
CA GLY A 659 19.68 -41.46 -18.63
C GLY A 659 18.56 -40.47 -18.94
N ILE A 660 18.89 -39.21 -19.29
CA ILE A 660 17.89 -38.14 -19.43
C ILE A 660 17.40 -37.98 -20.89
N LEU A 661 18.19 -38.40 -21.88
CA LEU A 661 17.78 -38.36 -23.30
C LEU A 661 16.74 -39.44 -23.66
N GLY A 662 16.67 -40.55 -22.91
CA GLY A 662 15.73 -41.65 -23.16
C GLY A 662 14.29 -41.34 -22.73
N ILE A 663 14.10 -40.45 -21.75
CA ILE A 663 12.76 -40.10 -21.21
C ILE A 663 12.04 -39.09 -22.11
N VAL A 664 12.78 -38.21 -22.79
CA VAL A 664 12.21 -37.20 -23.71
C VAL A 664 11.68 -37.83 -25.01
N ILE A 665 12.28 -38.93 -25.47
CA ILE A 665 11.83 -39.64 -26.69
C ILE A 665 10.57 -40.48 -26.44
N ALA A 666 10.37 -41.00 -25.22
CA ALA A 666 9.18 -41.78 -24.87
C ALA A 666 7.89 -40.92 -24.77
N VAL A 667 8.00 -39.67 -24.31
CA VAL A 667 6.85 -38.76 -24.19
C VAL A 667 6.36 -38.27 -25.57
N ILE A 668 7.26 -38.10 -26.54
CA ILE A 668 6.91 -37.66 -27.90
C ILE A 668 6.19 -38.77 -28.69
N VAL A 669 6.50 -40.05 -28.45
CA VAL A 669 5.82 -41.19 -29.10
C VAL A 669 4.39 -41.39 -28.56
N ILE A 670 4.15 -41.11 -27.27
CA ILE A 670 2.82 -41.23 -26.64
C ILE A 670 1.87 -40.12 -27.13
N VAL A 671 2.37 -38.90 -27.36
CA VAL A 671 1.56 -37.77 -27.84
C VAL A 671 1.19 -37.91 -29.34
N ILE A 672 2.02 -38.58 -30.14
CA ILE A 672 1.72 -38.85 -31.56
C ILE A 672 0.76 -40.05 -31.71
N GLY A 673 0.79 -41.02 -30.78
CA GLY A 673 -0.16 -42.14 -30.75
C GLY A 673 -1.59 -41.75 -30.38
N ALA A 674 -1.77 -40.82 -29.44
CA ALA A 674 -3.10 -40.37 -28.99
C ALA A 674 -3.86 -39.53 -30.03
N ARG A 675 -3.17 -38.83 -30.93
CA ARG A 675 -3.78 -38.02 -32.01
C ARG A 675 -4.29 -38.84 -33.20
N LYS A 676 -4.04 -40.15 -33.24
CA LYS A 676 -4.52 -41.07 -34.30
C LYS A 676 -5.73 -41.92 -33.89
N LEU A 677 -6.24 -41.77 -32.67
CA LEU A 677 -7.42 -42.48 -32.15
C LEU A 677 -8.65 -41.57 -31.94
N SER A 678 -8.62 -40.32 -32.40
CA SER A 678 -9.76 -39.41 -32.39
C SER A 678 -10.13 -38.85 -33.78
N LYS A 679 -9.92 -39.65 -34.84
CA LYS A 679 -10.50 -39.43 -36.17
C LYS A 679 -11.31 -40.62 -36.60
#